data_AF-D8JD91-F1
#
_entry.id   AF-D8JD91-F1
#
_cell.length_a   1.000
_cell.length_b   1.000
_cell.length_c   1.000
_cell.angle_alpha   90.00
_cell.angle_beta   90.00
_cell.angle_gamma   90.00
#
_symmetry.space_group_name_H-M   'P 1'
#
loop_
_entity.id
_entity.type
_entity.pdbx_description
1 polymer ?
#
loop_
_entity_poly.entity_id
_entity_poly.type
_entity_poly.pdbx_seq_one_letter_code
_entity_poly.pdbx_strand_id
1 'polypeptide(L)'
;MTLRDFVSQFHGLKTKADEIVEDIDNSEITEDVLKRVYEDACELTTERSESGLDETIGSIGTDLETRLHAYVGDGPETIVEQIDREGYDDIDDITVYYQAGGSYDEGNKTVPFCFELAAVPTWITGKNERAGSKHILGINQSVLYDGGFVHLHSPLSEGASSFDTSFNGNHQYVVVANIYCPNVGFRDKGKQGFNSEPFERVISEVVGKAKRKIERDIRPRLNDLREEEQEETLSGKAPNGFIKDFVWDNFWDVYNDATDNGTYSIEMRQLYYKFRPLFLDEAEKRGYQYSTKATVDDPKPLELNFDTFSDYISEFEEEELGERLIIRDERGFFVEPHTNQRINLGTTAVRQYDPSDVDYGDILFIEKTGFMDILHREFELTKKYDIGLINSKGWNTTAGQKLVEKIQTANPDATLYVLSDLDIAGVGIADNVSSPDELSDLDELATEKIGVTCDDVHEYGLPAEKGEYKDKTLSQLETMHDDGIVDDETYEYLGEDNRVEINAFSPVELKEYLETKFEDHDITKQYPSPSVINEPDLPDSTETRSTAIEQALGRWVMAQIPDDMVERIEDSVTVDDALTGQLEDLETDPKSLTEEIHEELADNPPRHWSDMNEELVEKREKEAEEASEDYIETVSESTKEYLDENHTVEFE
;
A
#
# COMPACT_ATOMS: atom_id res chain seq x y z
N MET A 1 13.20 -77.22 -7.27
CA MET A 1 12.61 -75.94 -6.80
C MET A 1 11.66 -75.52 -7.90
N THR A 2 10.36 -75.42 -7.62
CA THR A 2 9.40 -74.93 -8.61
C THR A 2 9.52 -73.41 -8.76
N LEU A 3 9.00 -72.83 -9.84
CA LEU A 3 8.99 -71.39 -10.04
C LEU A 3 8.19 -70.69 -8.94
N ARG A 4 7.10 -71.31 -8.46
CA ARG A 4 6.36 -70.89 -7.27
C ARG A 4 7.23 -70.88 -6.00
N ASP A 5 8.01 -71.94 -5.77
CA ASP A 5 8.94 -72.00 -4.62
C ASP A 5 10.03 -70.94 -4.72
N PHE A 6 10.40 -70.53 -5.94
CA PHE A 6 11.35 -69.44 -6.17
C PHE A 6 10.71 -68.07 -5.87
N VAL A 7 9.56 -67.76 -6.46
CA VAL A 7 8.84 -66.49 -6.27
C VAL A 7 8.44 -66.27 -4.81
N SER A 8 8.04 -67.34 -4.10
CA SER A 8 7.67 -67.26 -2.69
C SER A 8 8.84 -66.98 -1.72
N GLN A 9 10.09 -66.99 -2.20
CA GLN A 9 11.25 -66.57 -1.41
C GLN A 9 11.42 -65.05 -1.35
N PHE A 10 10.74 -64.30 -2.22
CA PHE A 10 10.84 -62.84 -2.27
C PHE A 10 9.86 -62.19 -1.29
N HIS A 11 10.33 -61.14 -0.60
CA HIS A 11 9.55 -60.39 0.40
C HIS A 11 8.29 -59.78 -0.25
N GLY A 12 7.15 -59.83 0.46
CA GLY A 12 5.86 -59.36 -0.06
C GLY A 12 5.13 -60.33 -1.01
N LEU A 13 5.82 -61.31 -1.60
CA LEU A 13 5.27 -62.19 -2.65
C LEU A 13 4.87 -63.59 -2.17
N LYS A 14 5.23 -63.98 -0.94
CA LYS A 14 4.97 -65.32 -0.39
C LYS A 14 3.51 -65.78 -0.50
N THR A 15 2.55 -64.91 -0.22
CA THR A 15 1.10 -65.23 -0.29
C THR A 15 0.50 -65.05 -1.68
N LYS A 16 1.28 -64.55 -2.65
CA LYS A 16 0.85 -64.16 -4.00
C LYS A 16 1.60 -64.92 -5.10
N ALA A 17 2.55 -65.76 -4.73
CA ALA A 17 3.33 -66.57 -5.66
C ALA A 17 2.46 -67.45 -6.57
N ASP A 18 1.27 -67.86 -6.11
CA ASP A 18 0.29 -68.61 -6.94
C ASP A 18 -0.33 -67.77 -8.05
N GLU A 19 -0.54 -66.48 -7.82
CA GLU A 19 -1.11 -65.52 -8.78
C GLU A 19 -0.09 -65.16 -9.86
N ILE A 20 1.18 -64.98 -9.46
CA ILE A 20 2.28 -64.61 -10.39
C ILE A 20 2.64 -65.76 -11.35
N VAL A 21 2.52 -67.01 -10.89
CA VAL A 21 2.92 -68.18 -11.69
C VAL A 21 1.72 -68.91 -12.30
N GLU A 22 0.53 -68.28 -12.29
CA GLU A 22 -0.68 -68.85 -12.86
C GLU A 22 -0.46 -69.20 -14.35
N ASP A 23 -0.88 -70.40 -14.73
CA ASP A 23 -0.73 -70.97 -16.08
C ASP A 23 0.71 -71.17 -16.60
N ILE A 24 1.73 -71.20 -15.72
CA ILE A 24 3.12 -71.50 -16.12
C ILE A 24 3.45 -72.98 -15.86
N ASP A 25 3.78 -73.71 -16.94
CA ASP A 25 4.36 -75.05 -16.83
C ASP A 25 5.84 -74.96 -16.42
N ASN A 26 6.19 -75.56 -15.27
CA ASN A 26 7.57 -75.60 -14.77
C ASN A 26 8.55 -76.36 -15.69
N SER A 27 8.07 -77.06 -16.71
CA SER A 27 8.90 -77.78 -17.68
C SER A 27 9.34 -76.93 -18.90
N GLU A 28 8.77 -75.73 -19.09
CA GLU A 28 9.07 -74.81 -20.20
C GLU A 28 9.40 -73.38 -19.73
N ILE A 29 10.41 -73.24 -18.87
CA ILE A 29 10.88 -71.93 -18.41
C ILE A 29 11.78 -71.30 -19.49
N THR A 30 11.24 -70.37 -20.26
CA THR A 30 11.98 -69.54 -21.24
C THR A 30 12.31 -68.16 -20.67
N GLU A 31 13.18 -67.42 -21.35
CA GLU A 31 13.53 -66.04 -20.98
C GLU A 31 12.30 -65.12 -20.97
N ASP A 32 11.39 -65.28 -21.92
CA ASP A 32 10.14 -64.51 -22.01
C ASP A 32 9.20 -64.81 -20.83
N VAL A 33 9.11 -66.07 -20.41
CA VAL A 33 8.31 -66.48 -19.24
C VAL A 33 8.89 -65.90 -17.96
N LEU A 34 10.22 -65.94 -17.79
CA LEU A 34 10.90 -65.32 -16.65
C LEU A 34 10.72 -63.80 -16.64
N LYS A 35 10.73 -63.16 -17.81
CA LYS A 35 10.51 -61.72 -17.94
C LYS A 35 9.08 -61.34 -17.52
N ARG A 36 8.06 -62.09 -17.96
CA ARG A 36 6.68 -61.88 -17.54
C ARG A 36 6.51 -62.02 -16.02
N VAL A 37 7.06 -63.12 -15.46
CA VAL A 37 7.03 -63.38 -14.01
C VAL A 37 7.73 -62.27 -13.22
N TYR A 38 8.81 -61.73 -13.77
CA TYR A 38 9.51 -60.60 -13.20
C TYR A 38 8.66 -59.31 -13.27
N GLU A 39 8.02 -59.02 -14.40
CA GLU A 39 7.14 -57.85 -14.56
C GLU A 39 5.93 -57.92 -13.60
N ASP A 40 5.23 -59.05 -13.53
CA ASP A 40 4.09 -59.28 -12.63
C ASP A 40 4.50 -59.19 -11.15
N ALA A 41 5.68 -59.73 -10.81
CA ALA A 41 6.24 -59.63 -9.47
C ALA A 41 6.60 -58.18 -9.09
N CYS A 42 7.16 -57.41 -10.03
CA CYS A 42 7.49 -56.01 -9.82
C CYS A 42 6.22 -55.20 -9.52
N GLU A 43 5.19 -55.28 -10.37
CA GLU A 43 3.91 -54.56 -10.18
C GLU A 43 3.30 -54.81 -8.79
N LEU A 44 3.28 -56.06 -8.32
CA LEU A 44 2.74 -56.43 -7.01
C LEU A 44 3.61 -55.98 -5.82
N THR A 45 4.92 -55.82 -6.00
CA THR A 45 5.83 -55.34 -4.93
C THR A 45 5.86 -53.82 -4.80
N THR A 46 5.65 -53.08 -5.89
CA THR A 46 5.64 -51.61 -5.88
C THR A 46 4.53 -51.06 -4.97
N GLU A 47 3.38 -51.73 -4.89
CA GLU A 47 2.24 -51.32 -4.03
C GLU A 47 2.42 -51.62 -2.52
N ARG A 48 3.33 -52.52 -2.12
CA ARG A 48 3.45 -53.00 -0.73
C ARG A 48 4.79 -52.71 -0.05
N SER A 49 5.78 -52.21 -0.80
CA SER A 49 7.17 -52.12 -0.34
C SER A 49 7.44 -51.18 0.84
N GLU A 50 6.48 -50.35 1.27
CA GLU A 50 6.74 -49.30 2.25
C GLU A 50 6.50 -49.70 3.73
N SER A 51 5.80 -50.82 4.01
CA SER A 51 5.46 -51.22 5.39
C SER A 51 6.26 -52.43 5.90
N GLY A 52 6.96 -52.31 7.03
CA GLY A 52 7.63 -53.42 7.75
C GLY A 52 9.04 -53.78 7.27
N LEU A 53 9.70 -52.89 6.52
CA LEU A 53 11.08 -53.10 6.02
C LEU A 53 12.14 -53.11 7.13
N ASP A 54 11.86 -52.49 8.26
CA ASP A 54 12.72 -52.38 9.44
C ASP A 54 13.07 -53.75 10.05
N GLU A 55 12.14 -54.69 10.05
CA GLU A 55 12.39 -56.07 10.52
C GLU A 55 13.33 -56.86 9.59
N THR A 56 13.46 -56.45 8.31
CA THR A 56 14.16 -57.21 7.26
C THR A 56 15.51 -56.61 6.87
N ILE A 57 15.63 -55.28 6.82
CA ILE A 57 16.85 -54.54 6.42
C ILE A 57 17.65 -54.08 7.65
N GLY A 58 16.99 -54.04 8.81
CA GLY A 58 17.54 -53.56 10.07
C GLY A 58 17.22 -52.09 10.32
N SER A 59 17.10 -51.75 11.60
CA SER A 59 17.04 -50.39 12.14
C SER A 59 17.82 -50.37 13.47
N ILE A 60 18.23 -49.18 13.93
CA ILE A 60 18.65 -49.04 15.33
C ILE A 60 17.37 -48.88 16.17
N GLY A 61 16.33 -48.24 15.63
CA GLY A 61 15.07 -48.08 16.34
C GLY A 61 15.19 -47.06 17.47
N THR A 62 14.38 -47.24 18.53
CA THR A 62 14.40 -46.38 19.72
C THR A 62 15.73 -46.41 20.48
N ASP A 63 16.60 -47.39 20.22
CA ASP A 63 17.98 -47.37 20.75
C ASP A 63 18.79 -46.18 20.20
N LEU A 64 18.37 -45.56 19.09
CA LEU A 64 19.05 -44.42 18.49
C LEU A 64 18.89 -43.19 19.38
N GLU A 65 17.69 -43.00 19.90
CA GLU A 65 17.34 -42.00 20.90
C GLU A 65 18.15 -42.23 22.19
N THR A 66 18.16 -43.47 22.70
CA THR A 66 18.93 -43.83 23.91
C THR A 66 20.44 -43.53 23.76
N ARG A 67 21.01 -43.82 22.58
CA ARG A 67 22.43 -43.56 22.31
C ARG A 67 22.72 -42.09 22.05
N LEU A 68 21.77 -41.35 21.47
CA LEU A 68 21.86 -39.91 21.33
C LEU A 68 21.89 -39.24 22.71
N HIS A 69 21.05 -39.69 23.65
CA HIS A 69 21.09 -39.23 25.04
C HIS A 69 22.43 -39.52 25.70
N ALA A 70 22.99 -40.72 25.53
CA ALA A 70 24.32 -41.04 26.05
C ALA A 70 25.43 -40.15 25.43
N TYR A 71 25.33 -39.86 24.12
CA TYR A 71 26.27 -38.99 23.43
C TYR A 71 26.22 -37.54 23.93
N VAL A 72 25.02 -37.04 24.23
CA VAL A 72 24.81 -35.69 24.76
C VAL A 72 25.12 -35.61 26.27
N GLY A 73 24.88 -36.69 27.01
CA GLY A 73 25.09 -36.78 28.46
C GLY A 73 26.56 -36.91 28.92
N ASP A 74 27.50 -37.23 28.03
CA ASP A 74 28.94 -37.36 28.36
C ASP A 74 29.76 -36.06 28.07
N GLY A 75 29.11 -34.94 27.74
CA GLY A 75 29.75 -33.64 27.45
C GLY A 75 30.17 -32.81 28.69
N PRO A 76 31.14 -31.87 28.57
CA PRO A 76 31.54 -30.99 29.69
C PRO A 76 30.46 -29.94 29.98
N GLU A 77 29.91 -29.96 31.20
CA GLU A 77 28.66 -29.31 31.67
C GLU A 77 27.44 -29.78 30.88
N THR A 78 26.71 -30.75 31.45
CA THR A 78 25.72 -31.52 30.69
C THR A 78 24.42 -30.74 30.54
N ILE A 79 23.95 -30.68 29.29
CA ILE A 79 22.59 -30.27 28.89
C ILE A 79 21.53 -30.94 29.78
N VAL A 80 21.79 -32.18 30.21
CA VAL A 80 20.95 -32.96 31.14
C VAL A 80 20.90 -32.35 32.55
N GLU A 81 22.02 -31.83 33.09
CA GLU A 81 22.06 -31.18 34.43
C GLU A 81 21.36 -29.82 34.47
N GLN A 82 21.16 -29.15 33.34
CA GLN A 82 20.35 -27.92 33.21
C GLN A 82 18.87 -28.21 32.93
N ILE A 83 18.57 -29.19 32.06
CA ILE A 83 17.19 -29.68 31.81
C ILE A 83 16.51 -30.15 33.11
N ASP A 84 17.25 -30.86 33.98
CA ASP A 84 16.78 -31.29 35.31
C ASP A 84 16.55 -30.11 36.29
N ARG A 85 17.23 -28.96 36.12
CA ARG A 85 17.07 -27.77 36.98
C ARG A 85 15.88 -26.90 36.58
N GLU A 86 15.50 -26.92 35.31
CA GLU A 86 14.48 -26.03 34.72
C GLU A 86 13.11 -26.70 34.53
N GLY A 87 12.92 -27.91 35.06
CA GLY A 87 11.60 -28.53 35.19
C GLY A 87 11.16 -29.41 34.02
N TYR A 88 12.10 -29.92 33.23
CA TYR A 88 11.83 -31.03 32.31
C TYR A 88 12.02 -32.35 33.07
N ASP A 89 10.97 -33.17 33.14
CA ASP A 89 11.00 -34.43 33.89
C ASP A 89 11.84 -35.53 33.18
N ASP A 90 12.15 -35.38 31.88
CA ASP A 90 13.07 -36.26 31.14
C ASP A 90 13.58 -35.64 29.80
N ILE A 91 14.79 -35.98 29.35
CA ILE A 91 15.34 -35.61 28.02
C ILE A 91 14.50 -36.23 26.87
N ASP A 92 13.79 -37.32 27.17
CA ASP A 92 12.81 -37.96 26.29
C ASP A 92 11.72 -36.97 25.81
N ASP A 93 11.31 -36.01 26.64
CA ASP A 93 10.20 -35.10 26.34
C ASP A 93 10.54 -34.06 25.25
N ILE A 94 11.83 -33.79 25.04
CA ILE A 94 12.34 -32.84 24.05
C ILE A 94 13.08 -33.53 22.90
N THR A 95 13.06 -34.86 22.87
CA THR A 95 13.65 -35.65 21.79
C THR A 95 12.59 -35.98 20.73
N VAL A 96 12.99 -35.90 19.46
CA VAL A 96 12.15 -36.35 18.35
C VAL A 96 12.81 -37.53 17.68
N TYR A 97 12.05 -38.62 17.51
CA TYR A 97 12.42 -39.79 16.74
C TYR A 97 11.39 -40.06 15.65
N TYR A 98 11.83 -40.22 14.41
CA TYR A 98 10.99 -40.59 13.27
C TYR A 98 11.71 -41.56 12.35
N GLN A 99 10.95 -42.44 11.71
CA GLN A 99 11.44 -43.45 10.79
C GLN A 99 10.46 -43.63 9.63
N ALA A 100 10.99 -43.91 8.44
CA ALA A 100 10.19 -44.28 7.28
C ALA A 100 10.97 -45.23 6.35
N GLY A 101 10.25 -46.12 5.68
CA GLY A 101 10.77 -47.02 4.66
C GLY A 101 10.48 -46.51 3.25
N GLY A 102 11.27 -46.93 2.28
CA GLY A 102 11.03 -46.65 0.87
C GLY A 102 11.74 -47.67 -0.02
N SER A 103 11.58 -47.50 -1.32
CA SER A 103 12.31 -48.27 -2.32
C SER A 103 12.63 -47.40 -3.54
N TYR A 104 13.69 -47.76 -4.27
CA TYR A 104 14.03 -47.13 -5.54
C TYR A 104 14.51 -48.17 -6.56
N ASP A 105 14.37 -47.86 -7.84
CA ASP A 105 14.78 -48.75 -8.91
C ASP A 105 16.22 -48.45 -9.37
N GLU A 106 17.07 -49.48 -9.36
CA GLU A 106 18.45 -49.45 -9.85
C GLU A 106 18.61 -50.45 -11.00
N GLY A 107 18.37 -49.98 -12.24
CA GLY A 107 18.34 -50.85 -13.42
C GLY A 107 17.12 -51.78 -13.39
N ASN A 108 17.34 -53.10 -13.34
CA ASN A 108 16.28 -54.11 -13.24
C ASN A 108 16.11 -54.62 -11.80
N LYS A 109 16.34 -53.78 -10.78
CA LYS A 109 16.23 -54.19 -9.38
C LYS A 109 15.55 -53.08 -8.58
N THR A 110 14.52 -53.43 -7.83
CA THR A 110 13.95 -52.57 -6.80
C THR A 110 14.73 -52.78 -5.50
N VAL A 111 15.38 -51.74 -5.03
CA VAL A 111 16.22 -51.74 -3.83
C VAL A 111 15.45 -51.07 -2.69
N PRO A 112 15.09 -51.80 -1.63
CA PRO A 112 14.42 -51.22 -0.49
C PRO A 112 15.41 -50.52 0.45
N PHE A 113 14.92 -49.54 1.20
CA PHE A 113 15.70 -48.82 2.20
C PHE A 113 14.83 -48.33 3.37
N CYS A 114 15.50 -47.97 4.46
CA CYS A 114 14.87 -47.36 5.63
C CYS A 114 15.69 -46.14 6.07
N PHE A 115 15.02 -45.08 6.50
CA PHE A 115 15.64 -43.89 7.07
C PHE A 115 15.10 -43.66 8.47
N GLU A 116 15.99 -43.42 9.43
CA GLU A 116 15.66 -43.05 10.80
C GLU A 116 16.38 -41.76 11.18
N LEU A 117 15.74 -40.94 12.01
CA LEU A 117 16.26 -39.67 12.49
C LEU A 117 15.87 -39.48 13.95
N ALA A 118 16.86 -39.10 14.76
CA ALA A 118 16.70 -38.61 16.12
C ALA A 118 17.27 -37.19 16.21
N ALA A 119 16.59 -36.28 16.89
CA ALA A 119 17.10 -34.94 17.16
C ALA A 119 16.76 -34.48 18.58
N VAL A 120 17.72 -33.80 19.22
CA VAL A 120 17.60 -33.24 20.57
C VAL A 120 18.20 -31.83 20.59
N PRO A 121 17.58 -30.84 21.26
CA PRO A 121 18.14 -29.50 21.37
C PRO A 121 19.44 -29.49 22.19
N THR A 122 20.30 -28.51 21.93
CA THR A 122 21.53 -28.27 22.68
C THR A 122 21.64 -26.81 23.11
N TRP A 123 22.00 -26.59 24.37
CA TRP A 123 22.35 -25.28 24.90
C TRP A 123 23.87 -25.10 24.79
N ILE A 124 24.35 -24.24 23.88
CA ILE A 124 25.78 -23.90 23.87
C ILE A 124 26.03 -22.84 24.94
N THR A 125 26.64 -23.28 26.03
CA THR A 125 27.35 -22.43 26.99
C THR A 125 28.62 -21.89 26.35
N GLY A 126 28.62 -20.62 25.93
CA GLY A 126 29.89 -19.94 25.60
C GLY A 126 29.83 -18.80 24.60
N LYS A 127 30.33 -17.65 25.06
CA LYS A 127 30.49 -16.34 24.42
C LYS A 127 31.15 -16.27 23.02
N ASN A 128 31.36 -17.33 22.23
CA ASN A 128 32.15 -17.17 20.99
C ASN A 128 32.09 -18.22 19.86
N GLU A 129 31.03 -19.00 19.67
CA GLU A 129 30.93 -19.81 18.44
C GLU A 129 29.56 -19.73 17.76
N ARG A 130 29.54 -19.16 16.55
CA ARG A 130 28.46 -19.29 15.55
C ARG A 130 28.41 -20.74 15.02
N ALA A 131 28.34 -21.74 15.88
CA ALA A 131 28.20 -23.12 15.45
C ALA A 131 26.74 -23.37 15.05
N GLY A 132 26.48 -23.82 13.83
CA GLY A 132 25.15 -24.30 13.43
C GLY A 132 24.77 -25.60 14.17
N SER A 133 23.57 -26.11 13.92
CA SER A 133 23.18 -27.43 14.42
C SER A 133 24.18 -28.50 13.97
N LYS A 134 24.39 -29.51 14.82
CA LYS A 134 25.33 -30.60 14.54
C LYS A 134 24.60 -31.76 13.88
N HIS A 135 24.97 -32.07 12.65
CA HIS A 135 24.36 -33.13 11.85
C HIS A 135 25.31 -34.33 11.73
N ILE A 136 24.80 -35.52 12.03
CA ILE A 136 25.53 -36.79 11.90
C ILE A 136 24.68 -37.72 11.05
N LEU A 137 25.11 -37.94 9.80
CA LEU A 137 24.48 -38.90 8.90
C LEU A 137 25.30 -40.19 8.80
N GLY A 138 24.63 -41.31 9.02
CA GLY A 138 25.17 -42.64 8.81
C GLY A 138 24.54 -43.36 7.62
N ILE A 139 25.27 -44.33 7.08
CA ILE A 139 24.74 -45.33 6.16
C ILE A 139 25.13 -46.72 6.66
N ASN A 140 24.15 -47.61 6.82
CA ASN A 140 24.33 -48.96 7.31
C ASN A 140 25.20 -48.99 8.58
N GLN A 141 24.92 -48.07 9.52
CA GLN A 141 25.62 -47.90 10.80
C GLN A 141 27.09 -47.44 10.69
N SER A 142 27.52 -47.00 9.51
CA SER A 142 28.83 -46.36 9.31
C SER A 142 28.63 -44.85 9.18
N VAL A 143 29.36 -44.07 9.98
CA VAL A 143 29.31 -42.60 9.93
C VAL A 143 29.93 -42.11 8.61
N LEU A 144 29.26 -41.15 7.96
CA LEU A 144 29.81 -40.46 6.80
C LEU A 144 30.72 -39.30 7.27
N TYR A 145 31.93 -39.23 6.72
CA TYR A 145 32.93 -38.23 7.11
C TYR A 145 32.83 -36.91 6.35
N ASP A 146 32.20 -36.93 5.18
CA ASP A 146 31.85 -35.76 4.39
C ASP A 146 30.32 -35.83 4.30
N GLY A 147 29.61 -34.87 4.90
CA GLY A 147 28.15 -34.86 5.00
C GLY A 147 27.51 -34.72 3.63
N GLY A 148 27.51 -35.81 2.86
CA GLY A 148 27.13 -35.81 1.45
C GLY A 148 25.86 -35.02 1.24
N PHE A 149 25.91 -34.00 0.39
CA PHE A 149 24.81 -33.08 0.11
C PHE A 149 23.54 -33.88 -0.20
N VAL A 150 22.63 -33.97 0.77
CA VAL A 150 21.27 -34.49 0.57
C VAL A 150 20.36 -33.30 0.37
N HIS A 151 19.78 -33.19 -0.82
CA HIS A 151 18.78 -32.16 -1.10
C HIS A 151 17.45 -32.59 -0.48
N LEU A 152 16.76 -31.64 0.16
CA LEU A 152 15.40 -31.84 0.64
C LEU A 152 14.42 -31.11 -0.27
N HIS A 153 13.36 -31.81 -0.64
CA HIS A 153 12.25 -31.22 -1.37
C HIS A 153 11.22 -30.66 -0.38
N SER A 154 10.99 -29.35 -0.44
CA SER A 154 9.93 -28.67 0.33
C SER A 154 8.77 -28.34 -0.61
N PRO A 155 7.53 -28.78 -0.33
CA PRO A 155 6.35 -28.32 -1.07
C PRO A 155 5.91 -26.89 -0.68
N LEU A 156 6.64 -26.21 0.22
CA LEU A 156 6.25 -24.92 0.83
C LEU A 156 7.27 -23.79 0.62
N SER A 157 8.33 -24.00 -0.16
CA SER A 157 9.36 -22.99 -0.43
C SER A 157 10.18 -23.34 -1.69
N GLU A 158 10.38 -22.40 -2.61
CA GLU A 158 11.16 -22.63 -3.84
C GLU A 158 12.69 -22.75 -3.63
N GLY A 159 13.18 -22.62 -2.40
CA GLY A 159 14.59 -22.82 -2.06
C GLY A 159 14.94 -24.29 -1.76
N ALA A 160 15.96 -24.83 -2.43
CA ALA A 160 16.54 -26.14 -2.11
C ALA A 160 17.21 -26.12 -0.72
N SER A 161 16.49 -26.56 0.32
CA SER A 161 17.09 -26.76 1.65
C SER A 161 17.96 -28.03 1.66
N SER A 162 19.13 -27.96 2.30
CA SER A 162 19.97 -29.15 2.52
C SER A 162 19.71 -29.74 3.91
N PHE A 163 19.93 -31.05 4.06
CA PHE A 163 19.80 -31.73 5.36
C PHE A 163 20.56 -31.01 6.48
N ASP A 164 21.79 -30.55 6.20
CA ASP A 164 22.68 -29.87 7.15
C ASP A 164 22.23 -28.44 7.51
N THR A 165 21.29 -27.88 6.76
CA THR A 165 20.70 -26.57 7.04
C THR A 165 19.31 -26.65 7.66
N SER A 166 18.72 -27.84 7.69
CA SER A 166 17.29 -28.00 7.95
C SER A 166 16.88 -27.74 9.39
N PHE A 167 17.83 -27.83 10.32
CA PHE A 167 17.61 -27.59 11.75
C PHE A 167 18.39 -26.37 12.24
N ASN A 168 18.84 -25.49 11.32
CA ASN A 168 19.44 -24.21 11.70
C ASN A 168 18.33 -23.21 11.99
N GLY A 169 18.46 -22.48 13.09
CA GLY A 169 17.47 -21.51 13.56
C GLY A 169 17.92 -20.84 14.85
N ASN A 170 16.95 -20.32 15.63
CA ASN A 170 17.22 -19.64 16.89
C ASN A 170 17.74 -20.58 18.00
N HIS A 171 17.52 -21.88 17.86
CA HIS A 171 17.95 -22.94 18.76
C HIS A 171 18.83 -23.93 17.99
N GLN A 172 19.82 -24.49 18.67
CA GLN A 172 20.74 -25.48 18.10
C GLN A 172 20.30 -26.90 18.46
N TYR A 173 20.57 -27.85 17.57
CA TYR A 173 20.21 -29.25 17.73
C TYR A 173 21.39 -30.16 17.42
N VAL A 174 21.45 -31.31 18.09
CA VAL A 174 22.22 -32.47 17.62
C VAL A 174 21.25 -33.39 16.91
N VAL A 175 21.48 -33.59 15.62
CA VAL A 175 20.67 -34.42 14.74
C VAL A 175 21.49 -35.63 14.32
N VAL A 176 20.99 -36.82 14.63
CA VAL A 176 21.58 -38.10 14.19
C VAL A 176 20.58 -38.79 13.29
N ALA A 177 21.02 -39.14 12.08
CA ALA A 177 20.21 -39.85 11.12
C ALA A 177 20.98 -41.01 10.50
N ASN A 178 20.29 -42.05 10.06
CA ASN A 178 20.92 -43.20 9.44
C ASN A 178 20.05 -43.80 8.34
N ILE A 179 20.69 -44.16 7.22
CA ILE A 179 20.05 -44.84 6.09
C ILE A 179 20.47 -46.32 6.11
N TYR A 180 19.49 -47.22 6.08
CA TYR A 180 19.72 -48.65 5.88
C TYR A 180 19.32 -49.03 4.48
N CYS A 181 20.26 -49.59 3.72
CA CYS A 181 20.00 -50.00 2.36
C CYS A 181 20.93 -51.17 1.97
N PRO A 182 20.39 -52.30 1.46
CA PRO A 182 21.19 -53.47 1.10
C PRO A 182 22.24 -53.20 0.03
N ASN A 183 21.95 -52.26 -0.89
CA ASN A 183 22.87 -51.83 -1.94
C ASN A 183 22.91 -50.31 -2.01
N VAL A 184 24.07 -49.73 -1.71
CA VAL A 184 24.29 -48.28 -1.81
C VAL A 184 25.30 -48.02 -2.91
N GLY A 185 24.89 -47.29 -3.94
CA GLY A 185 25.74 -46.84 -5.04
C GLY A 185 26.74 -45.77 -4.60
N PHE A 186 27.79 -46.17 -3.88
CA PHE A 186 28.88 -45.27 -3.50
C PHE A 186 29.71 -44.86 -4.74
N ARG A 187 30.09 -43.58 -4.80
CA ARG A 187 30.88 -43.00 -5.91
C ARG A 187 32.34 -43.45 -5.90
N ASP A 188 32.83 -43.94 -4.76
CA ASP A 188 34.20 -44.41 -4.57
C ASP A 188 34.28 -45.58 -3.57
N LYS A 189 35.41 -46.30 -3.57
CA LYS A 189 35.67 -47.44 -2.66
C LYS A 189 35.87 -47.02 -1.20
N GLY A 190 36.15 -45.75 -0.95
CA GLY A 190 36.27 -45.17 0.39
C GLY A 190 34.92 -44.83 1.02
N LYS A 191 33.81 -44.99 0.28
CA LYS A 191 32.44 -44.66 0.71
C LYS A 191 32.29 -43.19 1.11
N GLN A 192 33.02 -42.29 0.46
CA GLN A 192 33.02 -40.87 0.83
C GLN A 192 31.85 -40.07 0.23
N GLY A 193 31.19 -40.59 -0.80
CA GLY A 193 29.94 -40.02 -1.32
C GLY A 193 29.04 -41.08 -1.95
N PHE A 194 27.74 -40.83 -1.95
CA PHE A 194 26.71 -41.68 -2.54
C PHE A 194 25.69 -40.82 -3.31
N ASN A 195 24.87 -41.43 -4.18
CA ASN A 195 23.75 -40.71 -4.78
C ASN A 195 22.60 -40.59 -3.77
N SER A 196 22.28 -39.37 -3.34
CA SER A 196 21.21 -39.09 -2.36
C SER A 196 19.82 -39.13 -2.99
N GLU A 197 19.70 -38.73 -4.26
CA GLU A 197 18.45 -38.55 -5.02
C GLU A 197 17.38 -39.63 -4.76
N PRO A 198 17.70 -40.94 -4.75
CA PRO A 198 16.67 -41.98 -4.53
C PRO A 198 16.05 -41.97 -3.12
N PHE A 199 16.72 -41.35 -2.15
CA PHE A 199 16.32 -41.30 -0.75
C PHE A 199 15.62 -39.98 -0.39
N GLU A 200 15.74 -38.94 -1.21
CA GLU A 200 15.38 -37.56 -0.86
C GLU A 200 13.91 -37.38 -0.51
N ARG A 201 13.00 -38.08 -1.18
CA ARG A 201 11.55 -38.06 -0.86
C ARG A 201 11.28 -38.49 0.58
N VAL A 202 11.82 -39.65 0.97
CA VAL A 202 11.58 -40.26 2.29
C VAL A 202 12.33 -39.49 3.38
N ILE A 203 13.55 -39.03 3.09
CA ILE A 203 14.31 -38.17 4.00
C ILE A 203 13.53 -36.86 4.24
N SER A 204 13.01 -36.22 3.19
CA SER A 204 12.22 -34.99 3.29
C SER A 204 10.95 -35.19 4.12
N GLU A 205 10.28 -36.33 3.98
CA GLU A 205 9.10 -36.66 4.79
C GLU A 205 9.45 -36.77 6.29
N VAL A 206 10.50 -37.52 6.62
CA VAL A 206 10.93 -37.74 8.01
C VAL A 206 11.45 -36.44 8.63
N VAL A 207 12.28 -35.68 7.92
CA VAL A 207 12.77 -34.36 8.36
C VAL A 207 11.61 -33.39 8.55
N GLY A 208 10.66 -33.35 7.61
CA GLY A 208 9.48 -32.49 7.71
C GLY A 208 8.56 -32.84 8.89
N LYS A 209 8.43 -34.13 9.23
CA LYS A 209 7.73 -34.57 10.46
C LYS A 209 8.47 -34.12 11.72
N ALA A 210 9.80 -34.30 11.75
CA ALA A 210 10.63 -33.87 12.87
C ALA A 210 10.56 -32.35 13.10
N LYS A 211 10.73 -31.55 12.04
CA LYS A 211 10.64 -30.08 12.12
C LYS A 211 9.29 -29.61 12.63
N ARG A 212 8.19 -30.15 12.10
CA ARG A 212 6.84 -29.79 12.57
C ARG A 212 6.63 -30.08 14.05
N LYS A 213 7.12 -31.23 14.54
CA LYS A 213 7.05 -31.56 15.96
C LYS A 213 7.91 -30.61 16.80
N ILE A 214 9.11 -30.28 16.35
CA ILE A 214 9.98 -29.29 17.01
C ILE A 214 9.29 -27.93 17.09
N GLU A 215 8.81 -27.39 15.98
CA GLU A 215 8.17 -26.07 15.93
C GLU A 215 6.91 -25.99 16.78
N ARG A 216 6.08 -27.04 16.79
CA ARG A 216 4.81 -27.05 17.51
C ARG A 216 4.96 -27.31 19.01
N ASP A 217 5.80 -28.29 19.38
CA ASP A 217 5.80 -28.86 20.73
C ASP A 217 7.02 -28.45 21.56
N ILE A 218 8.17 -28.23 20.91
CA ILE A 218 9.46 -28.03 21.61
C ILE A 218 9.87 -26.56 21.59
N ARG A 219 9.76 -25.87 20.45
CA ARG A 219 10.20 -24.47 20.28
C ARG A 219 9.50 -23.48 21.21
N PRO A 220 8.18 -23.54 21.45
CA PRO A 220 7.54 -22.64 22.41
C PRO A 220 8.15 -22.78 23.80
N ARG A 221 8.34 -24.04 24.24
CA ARG A 221 8.93 -24.34 25.55
C ARG A 221 10.39 -23.90 25.66
N LEU A 222 11.18 -24.01 24.59
CA LEU A 222 12.56 -23.51 24.55
C LEU A 222 12.63 -21.97 24.52
N ASN A 223 11.64 -21.30 23.93
CA ASN A 223 11.56 -19.84 23.95
C ASN A 223 11.20 -19.33 25.35
N ASP A 224 10.22 -19.95 26.01
CA ASP A 224 9.81 -19.59 27.37
C ASP A 224 11.00 -19.65 28.34
N LEU A 225 11.81 -20.72 28.27
CA LEU A 225 13.04 -20.84 29.06
C LEU A 225 14.10 -19.79 28.73
N ARG A 226 14.29 -19.50 27.43
CA ARG A 226 15.26 -18.50 26.99
C ARG A 226 14.84 -17.10 27.43
N GLU A 227 13.54 -16.81 27.50
CA GLU A 227 13.01 -15.58 28.08
C GLU A 227 13.31 -15.51 29.58
N GLU A 228 13.16 -16.62 30.33
CA GLU A 228 13.52 -16.71 31.76
C GLU A 228 15.03 -16.55 32.02
N GLU A 229 15.93 -17.09 31.16
CA GLU A 229 17.38 -16.89 31.27
C GLU A 229 17.84 -15.47 30.83
N GLN A 230 17.21 -14.90 29.81
CA GLN A 230 17.53 -13.54 29.32
C GLN A 230 17.05 -12.42 30.26
N GLU A 231 16.24 -12.76 31.26
CA GLU A 231 15.97 -11.89 32.41
C GLU A 231 17.18 -11.71 33.36
N GLU A 232 18.36 -12.30 33.10
CA GLU A 232 19.63 -11.79 33.65
C GLU A 232 19.96 -10.41 33.03
N THR A 233 19.25 -9.42 33.57
CA THR A 233 19.04 -8.06 33.07
C THR A 233 20.29 -7.32 32.61
N LEU A 234 20.21 -6.76 31.39
CA LEU A 234 20.85 -5.49 31.08
C LEU A 234 20.36 -4.46 32.11
N SER A 235 21.19 -4.22 33.13
CA SER A 235 20.91 -3.23 34.16
C SER A 235 20.73 -1.86 33.51
N GLY A 236 19.65 -1.14 33.88
CA GLY A 236 19.31 0.15 33.30
C GLY A 236 18.50 0.08 32.01
N LYS A 237 17.81 -1.03 31.73
CA LYS A 237 16.81 -1.09 30.66
C LYS A 237 15.51 -0.38 31.08
N ALA A 238 14.95 0.47 30.21
CA ALA A 238 13.66 1.09 30.46
C ALA A 238 12.51 0.07 30.38
N PRO A 239 11.44 0.22 31.18
CA PRO A 239 10.26 -0.64 31.10
C PRO A 239 9.46 -0.37 29.82
N ASN A 240 8.72 -1.38 29.36
CA ASN A 240 7.79 -1.23 28.23
C ASN A 240 6.81 -0.09 28.50
N GLY A 241 6.55 0.75 27.49
CA GLY A 241 5.67 1.91 27.63
C GLY A 241 6.30 3.16 28.22
N PHE A 242 7.55 3.12 28.73
CA PHE A 242 8.18 4.27 29.40
C PHE A 242 8.10 5.59 28.62
N ILE A 243 8.32 5.55 27.29
CA ILE A 243 8.25 6.76 26.46
C ILE A 243 6.81 7.28 26.36
N LYS A 244 5.82 6.41 26.16
CA LYS A 244 4.39 6.77 26.13
C LYS A 244 3.98 7.37 27.47
N ASP A 245 4.24 6.66 28.57
CA ASP A 245 3.90 7.11 29.93
C ASP A 245 4.54 8.47 30.24
N PHE A 246 5.81 8.66 29.86
CA PHE A 246 6.49 9.93 30.05
C PHE A 246 5.82 11.07 29.27
N VAL A 247 5.40 10.83 28.02
CA VAL A 247 4.66 11.82 27.22
C VAL A 247 3.35 12.18 27.90
N TRP A 248 2.55 11.19 28.31
CA TRP A 248 1.25 11.39 28.98
C TRP A 248 1.40 12.18 30.29
N ASP A 249 2.33 11.76 31.15
CA ASP A 249 2.53 12.35 32.48
C ASP A 249 2.98 13.83 32.40
N ASN A 250 3.69 14.21 31.34
CA ASN A 250 4.32 15.53 31.23
C ASN A 250 3.66 16.45 30.18
N PHE A 251 2.70 15.95 29.40
CA PHE A 251 2.07 16.72 28.32
C PHE A 251 1.56 18.08 28.78
N TRP A 252 0.67 18.10 29.76
CA TRP A 252 0.04 19.36 30.20
C TRP A 252 1.03 20.34 30.83
N ASP A 253 1.99 19.86 31.62
CA ASP A 253 2.98 20.73 32.25
C ASP A 253 3.87 21.40 31.20
N VAL A 254 4.35 20.63 30.23
CA VAL A 254 5.22 21.15 29.16
C VAL A 254 4.43 22.01 28.17
N TYR A 255 3.23 21.57 27.80
CA TYR A 255 2.35 22.33 26.91
C TYR A 255 2.02 23.70 27.52
N ASN A 256 1.56 23.74 28.77
CA ASN A 256 1.18 24.99 29.43
C ASN A 256 2.36 25.94 29.63
N ASP A 257 3.56 25.43 29.96
CA ASP A 257 4.79 26.23 30.03
C ASP A 257 5.13 26.85 28.67
N ALA A 258 5.02 26.05 27.61
CA ALA A 258 5.48 26.47 26.29
C ALA A 258 4.47 27.34 25.53
N THR A 259 3.18 27.27 25.88
CA THR A 259 2.08 28.00 25.21
C THR A 259 1.47 29.12 26.05
N ASP A 260 1.93 29.34 27.28
CA ASP A 260 1.26 30.19 28.27
C ASP A 260 -0.21 29.80 28.47
N ASN A 261 -0.43 28.56 28.93
CA ASN A 261 -1.75 27.94 29.12
C ASN A 261 -2.65 27.98 27.87
N GLY A 262 -2.08 27.70 26.69
CA GLY A 262 -2.81 27.69 25.42
C GLY A 262 -3.06 29.08 24.82
N THR A 263 -2.49 30.15 25.37
CA THR A 263 -2.59 31.50 24.80
C THR A 263 -1.90 31.60 23.44
N TYR A 264 -0.80 30.87 23.26
CA TYR A 264 -0.02 30.81 22.03
C TYR A 264 0.00 29.39 21.46
N SER A 265 0.08 29.27 20.15
CA SER A 265 0.28 27.98 19.50
C SER A 265 1.74 27.52 19.60
N ILE A 266 1.96 26.21 19.46
CA ILE A 266 3.29 25.59 19.50
C ILE A 266 3.47 24.59 18.36
N GLU A 267 4.68 24.54 17.80
CA GLU A 267 5.07 23.56 16.79
C GLU A 267 5.56 22.25 17.43
N MET A 268 5.33 21.13 16.74
CA MET A 268 5.75 19.78 17.19
C MET A 268 7.24 19.72 17.55
N ARG A 269 8.10 20.36 16.74
CA ARG A 269 9.53 20.41 17.03
C ARG A 269 9.85 21.22 18.28
N GLN A 270 9.15 22.32 18.51
CA GLN A 270 9.36 23.15 19.70
C GLN A 270 8.94 22.39 20.96
N LEU A 271 7.81 21.69 20.90
CA LEU A 271 7.35 20.79 21.98
C LEU A 271 8.37 19.67 22.21
N TYR A 272 8.84 19.01 21.15
CA TYR A 272 9.88 17.98 21.24
C TYR A 272 11.15 18.49 21.94
N TYR A 273 11.64 19.69 21.61
CA TYR A 273 12.83 20.25 22.25
C TYR A 273 12.63 20.64 23.72
N LYS A 274 11.38 20.86 24.15
CA LYS A 274 11.04 21.03 25.57
C LYS A 274 10.98 19.69 26.31
N PHE A 275 10.45 18.65 25.66
CA PHE A 275 10.38 17.28 26.19
C PHE A 275 11.74 16.62 26.34
N ARG A 276 12.61 16.75 25.33
CA ARG A 276 13.90 16.06 25.26
C ARG A 276 14.78 16.22 26.50
N PRO A 277 15.05 17.42 27.05
CA PRO A 277 15.86 17.56 28.26
C PRO A 277 15.18 16.94 29.50
N LEU A 278 13.86 17.03 29.61
CA LEU A 278 13.09 16.43 30.71
C LEU A 278 13.15 14.90 30.65
N PHE A 279 13.04 14.33 29.45
CA PHE A 279 13.15 12.90 29.21
C PHE A 279 14.53 12.37 29.63
N LEU A 280 15.60 13.08 29.26
CA LEU A 280 16.96 12.70 29.62
C LEU A 280 17.19 12.75 31.14
N ASP A 281 16.68 13.79 31.82
CA ASP A 281 16.77 13.93 33.28
C ASP A 281 15.96 12.84 33.99
N GLU A 282 14.75 12.52 33.52
CA GLU A 282 13.92 11.46 34.09
C GLU A 282 14.53 10.06 33.86
N ALA A 283 15.05 9.80 32.67
CA ALA A 283 15.78 8.57 32.37
C ALA A 283 17.02 8.43 33.28
N GLU A 284 17.80 9.50 33.47
CA GLU A 284 18.97 9.50 34.35
C GLU A 284 18.59 9.24 35.81
N LYS A 285 17.55 9.92 36.33
CA LYS A 285 17.04 9.71 37.70
C LYS A 285 16.60 8.27 37.96
N ARG A 286 15.96 7.64 36.97
CA ARG A 286 15.53 6.23 37.06
C ARG A 286 16.63 5.23 36.75
N GLY A 287 17.80 5.70 36.32
CA GLY A 287 18.93 4.87 35.95
C GLY A 287 18.71 4.11 34.63
N TYR A 288 17.83 4.60 33.76
CA TYR A 288 17.56 4.00 32.46
C TYR A 288 18.55 4.52 31.41
N GLN A 289 19.26 3.58 30.80
CA GLN A 289 20.29 3.80 29.79
C GLN A 289 19.92 3.15 28.46
N TYR A 290 19.11 2.09 28.47
CA TYR A 290 18.82 1.28 27.31
C TYR A 290 17.34 1.23 26.96
N SER A 291 17.06 1.16 25.66
CA SER A 291 15.71 0.97 25.11
C SER A 291 15.08 -0.33 25.58
N THR A 292 13.75 -0.39 25.61
CA THR A 292 12.96 -1.60 25.85
C THR A 292 13.27 -2.74 24.87
N LYS A 293 13.77 -2.42 23.68
CA LYS A 293 14.19 -3.39 22.66
C LYS A 293 15.67 -3.75 22.73
N ALA A 294 16.41 -3.24 23.72
CA ALA A 294 17.83 -3.55 23.87
C ALA A 294 18.04 -4.98 24.38
N THR A 295 19.09 -5.61 23.87
CA THR A 295 19.59 -6.93 24.30
C THR A 295 21.07 -6.83 24.62
N VAL A 296 21.62 -7.83 25.33
CA VAL A 296 23.04 -7.82 25.74
C VAL A 296 23.97 -7.72 24.53
N ASP A 297 23.57 -8.33 23.42
CA ASP A 297 24.30 -8.33 22.16
C ASP A 297 24.06 -7.07 21.30
N ASP A 298 22.96 -6.34 21.56
CA ASP A 298 22.58 -5.10 20.87
C ASP A 298 22.07 -4.06 21.90
N PRO A 299 22.98 -3.41 22.65
CA PRO A 299 22.63 -2.47 23.70
C PRO A 299 22.19 -1.13 23.10
N LYS A 300 20.95 -1.07 22.63
CA LYS A 300 20.36 0.15 22.06
C LYS A 300 20.18 1.22 23.13
N PRO A 301 20.78 2.41 22.99
CA PRO A 301 20.61 3.48 23.97
C PRO A 301 19.14 3.93 24.02
N LEU A 302 18.70 4.36 25.20
CA LEU A 302 17.40 4.98 25.38
C LEU A 302 17.45 6.41 24.86
N GLU A 303 16.72 6.69 23.80
CA GLU A 303 16.61 8.02 23.20
C GLU A 303 15.16 8.34 22.87
N LEU A 304 14.77 9.61 23.08
CA LEU A 304 13.50 10.13 22.59
C LEU A 304 13.70 10.55 21.13
N ASN A 305 13.40 9.65 20.21
CA ASN A 305 13.40 9.94 18.78
C ASN A 305 12.22 10.84 18.41
N PHE A 306 12.43 11.76 17.46
CA PHE A 306 11.40 12.70 17.03
C PHE A 306 10.19 11.99 16.42
N ASP A 307 10.41 10.95 15.62
CA ASP A 307 9.33 10.20 14.97
C ASP A 307 8.46 9.50 16.02
N THR A 308 9.08 8.71 16.91
CA THR A 308 8.39 8.06 18.03
C THR A 308 7.66 9.05 18.95
N PHE A 309 8.26 10.22 19.21
CA PHE A 309 7.60 11.27 19.98
C PHE A 309 6.37 11.83 19.25
N SER A 310 6.49 12.09 17.94
CA SER A 310 5.40 12.64 17.13
C SER A 310 4.23 11.67 17.03
N ASP A 311 4.52 10.36 16.93
CA ASP A 311 3.51 9.30 16.97
C ASP A 311 2.76 9.32 18.30
N TYR A 312 3.48 9.32 19.43
CA TYR A 312 2.85 9.36 20.75
C TYR A 312 2.07 10.64 21.04
N ILE A 313 2.51 11.80 20.52
CA ILE A 313 1.72 13.03 20.64
C ILE A 313 0.42 12.92 19.83
N SER A 314 0.47 12.29 18.65
CA SER A 314 -0.73 12.09 17.83
C SER A 314 -1.71 11.14 18.55
N GLU A 315 -1.21 10.03 19.08
CA GLU A 315 -1.99 9.10 19.91
C GLU A 315 -2.56 9.78 21.17
N PHE A 316 -1.81 10.68 21.83
CA PHE A 316 -2.32 11.46 22.97
C PHE A 316 -3.45 12.42 22.58
N GLU A 317 -3.28 13.14 21.47
CA GLU A 317 -4.29 14.05 20.93
C GLU A 317 -5.59 13.31 20.55
N GLU A 318 -5.47 12.07 20.07
CA GLU A 318 -6.61 11.17 19.81
C GLU A 318 -7.26 10.67 21.10
N GLU A 319 -6.50 9.96 21.94
CA GLU A 319 -7.03 9.23 23.11
C GLU A 319 -7.57 10.17 24.20
N GLU A 320 -6.87 11.29 24.47
CA GLU A 320 -7.14 12.13 25.64
C GLU A 320 -7.84 13.45 25.31
N LEU A 321 -7.62 13.99 24.10
CA LEU A 321 -8.11 15.33 23.74
C LEU A 321 -9.29 15.31 22.77
N GLY A 322 -9.34 14.34 21.86
CA GLY A 322 -10.30 14.35 20.75
C GLY A 322 -10.08 15.49 19.76
N GLU A 323 -8.95 16.20 19.82
CA GLU A 323 -8.59 17.27 18.89
C GLU A 323 -7.08 17.47 18.77
N ARG A 324 -6.64 18.06 17.65
CA ARG A 324 -5.23 18.40 17.39
C ARG A 324 -4.92 19.80 17.92
N LEU A 325 -4.07 19.90 18.94
CA LEU A 325 -3.59 21.16 19.53
C LEU A 325 -2.23 21.60 18.96
N ILE A 326 -1.38 20.66 18.56
CA ILE A 326 0.01 20.91 18.17
C ILE A 326 0.13 21.17 16.66
N ILE A 327 0.82 22.26 16.29
CA ILE A 327 1.09 22.60 14.90
C ILE A 327 2.16 21.67 14.34
N ARG A 328 1.90 21.06 13.18
CA ARG A 328 2.86 20.22 12.45
C ARG A 328 3.51 21.02 11.31
N ASP A 329 4.79 20.76 11.05
CA ASP A 329 5.58 21.44 10.01
C ASP A 329 4.90 21.37 8.63
N GLU A 330 5.01 22.44 7.85
CA GLU A 330 4.52 22.48 6.46
C GLU A 330 5.27 21.44 5.60
N ARG A 331 4.54 20.45 5.08
CA ARG A 331 5.09 19.52 4.07
C ARG A 331 4.25 19.61 2.81
N GLY A 332 4.59 20.56 1.96
CA GLY A 332 3.89 20.79 0.71
C GLY A 332 2.84 21.89 0.80
N PHE A 333 2.07 22.02 -0.26
CA PHE A 333 1.04 23.03 -0.41
C PHE A 333 -0.03 22.54 -1.39
N PHE A 334 -1.22 23.10 -1.24
CA PHE A 334 -2.33 23.02 -2.17
C PHE A 334 -2.43 24.31 -2.98
N VAL A 335 -2.83 24.20 -4.24
CA VAL A 335 -3.12 25.33 -5.12
C VAL A 335 -4.48 25.14 -5.75
N GLU A 336 -5.31 26.16 -5.62
CA GLU A 336 -6.58 26.24 -6.33
C GLU A 336 -6.37 26.61 -7.80
N PRO A 337 -7.19 26.07 -8.72
CA PRO A 337 -6.97 26.23 -10.15
C PRO A 337 -7.04 27.70 -10.62
N HIS A 338 -8.10 28.43 -10.26
CA HIS A 338 -8.37 29.76 -10.84
C HIS A 338 -7.90 30.93 -9.99
N THR A 339 -8.15 30.88 -8.68
CA THR A 339 -7.71 31.94 -7.75
C THR A 339 -6.19 31.97 -7.59
N ASN A 340 -5.50 30.87 -7.95
CA ASN A 340 -4.09 30.60 -7.65
C ASN A 340 -3.78 30.71 -6.15
N GLN A 341 -4.81 30.57 -5.29
CA GLN A 341 -4.63 30.61 -3.85
C GLN A 341 -3.78 29.42 -3.43
N ARG A 342 -2.66 29.73 -2.78
CA ARG A 342 -1.73 28.73 -2.26
C ARG A 342 -1.96 28.53 -0.77
N ILE A 343 -2.33 27.32 -0.38
CA ILE A 343 -2.51 26.92 1.02
C ILE A 343 -1.36 25.99 1.38
N ASN A 344 -0.45 26.42 2.26
CA ASN A 344 0.58 25.52 2.77
C ASN A 344 -0.08 24.40 3.58
N LEU A 345 0.40 23.16 3.44
CA LEU A 345 -0.11 22.01 4.20
C LEU A 345 0.43 22.01 5.63
N GLY A 346 -0.01 23.01 6.40
CA GLY A 346 0.20 23.13 7.83
C GLY A 346 -1.14 23.28 8.55
N THR A 347 -1.17 22.89 9.83
CA THR A 347 -2.41 22.82 10.63
C THR A 347 -3.22 24.12 10.61
N THR A 348 -2.56 25.29 10.69
CA THR A 348 -3.24 26.58 10.75
C THR A 348 -3.86 26.98 9.40
N ALA A 349 -3.12 26.85 8.30
CA ALA A 349 -3.58 27.28 6.99
C ALA A 349 -4.75 26.41 6.51
N VAL A 350 -4.67 25.09 6.70
CA VAL A 350 -5.77 24.17 6.38
C VAL A 350 -7.01 24.44 7.26
N ARG A 351 -6.83 24.76 8.54
CA ARG A 351 -7.95 25.10 9.43
C ARG A 351 -8.71 26.35 8.96
N GLN A 352 -8.00 27.36 8.46
CA GLN A 352 -8.59 28.63 7.98
C GLN A 352 -9.18 28.55 6.57
N TYR A 353 -8.81 27.54 5.80
CA TYR A 353 -9.29 27.36 4.44
C TYR A 353 -10.79 27.00 4.40
N ASP A 354 -11.57 27.59 3.50
CA ASP A 354 -13.00 27.30 3.35
C ASP A 354 -13.28 26.85 1.91
N PRO A 355 -13.58 25.57 1.66
CA PRO A 355 -13.88 25.06 0.33
C PRO A 355 -15.35 25.24 -0.08
N SER A 356 -16.18 25.97 0.67
CA SER A 356 -17.60 26.16 0.29
C SER A 356 -17.83 27.14 -0.86
N ASP A 357 -16.84 28.00 -1.14
CA ASP A 357 -16.91 29.05 -2.17
C ASP A 357 -16.08 28.71 -3.43
N VAL A 358 -15.68 27.45 -3.63
CA VAL A 358 -14.75 27.05 -4.70
C VAL A 358 -15.40 26.19 -5.77
N ASP A 359 -15.17 26.55 -7.03
CA ASP A 359 -15.72 25.89 -8.22
C ASP A 359 -14.68 24.93 -8.84
N TYR A 360 -14.27 23.91 -8.09
CA TYR A 360 -13.45 22.82 -8.63
C TYR A 360 -14.00 21.47 -8.20
N GLY A 361 -13.89 20.48 -9.09
CA GLY A 361 -14.47 19.14 -8.90
C GLY A 361 -13.57 18.27 -8.03
N ASP A 362 -12.43 17.88 -8.60
CA ASP A 362 -11.53 16.89 -8.02
C ASP A 362 -10.24 17.50 -7.49
N ILE A 363 -9.39 16.65 -6.90
CA ILE A 363 -8.07 17.02 -6.40
C ILE A 363 -7.02 16.07 -6.99
N LEU A 364 -5.92 16.61 -7.50
CA LEU A 364 -4.74 15.85 -7.89
C LEU A 364 -3.64 16.03 -6.85
N PHE A 365 -3.15 14.94 -6.28
CA PHE A 365 -1.92 14.88 -5.50
C PHE A 365 -0.75 14.42 -6.37
N ILE A 366 0.37 15.15 -6.32
CA ILE A 366 1.61 14.76 -7.00
C ILE A 366 2.76 14.69 -6.00
N GLU A 367 3.39 13.52 -5.91
CA GLU A 367 4.55 13.26 -5.06
C GLU A 367 5.88 13.79 -5.65
N LYS A 368 5.89 15.04 -6.13
CA LYS A 368 7.11 15.67 -6.65
C LYS A 368 6.97 17.17 -6.81
N THR A 369 7.89 17.92 -6.22
CA THR A 369 7.86 19.39 -6.27
C THR A 369 8.19 20.00 -7.63
N GLY A 370 8.68 19.21 -8.59
CA GLY A 370 9.12 19.71 -9.91
C GLY A 370 8.00 19.91 -10.93
N PHE A 371 6.84 19.29 -10.75
CA PHE A 371 5.79 19.29 -11.78
C PHE A 371 4.77 20.42 -11.66
N MET A 372 4.69 21.09 -10.50
CA MET A 372 3.68 22.11 -10.27
C MET A 372 3.76 23.25 -11.30
N ASP A 373 4.94 23.84 -11.49
CA ASP A 373 5.10 24.96 -12.42
C ASP A 373 4.69 24.57 -13.85
N ILE A 374 5.06 23.37 -14.28
CA ILE A 374 4.75 22.86 -15.62
C ILE A 374 3.23 22.62 -15.77
N LEU A 375 2.62 21.88 -14.85
CA LEU A 375 1.21 21.47 -14.98
C LEU A 375 0.25 22.63 -14.73
N HIS A 376 0.50 23.44 -13.70
CA HIS A 376 -0.40 24.52 -13.29
C HIS A 376 -0.14 25.84 -14.04
N ARG A 377 1.12 26.20 -14.33
CA ARG A 377 1.45 27.51 -14.93
C ARG A 377 1.75 27.45 -16.41
N GLU A 378 2.44 26.41 -16.90
CA GLU A 378 2.78 26.31 -18.33
C GLU A 378 1.66 25.67 -19.15
N PHE A 379 1.08 24.57 -18.66
CA PHE A 379 0.01 23.84 -19.36
C PHE A 379 -1.39 24.19 -18.87
N GLU A 380 -1.52 24.89 -17.75
CA GLU A 380 -2.79 25.29 -17.14
C GLU A 380 -3.79 24.13 -16.98
N LEU A 381 -3.29 22.90 -16.79
CA LEU A 381 -4.12 21.69 -16.71
C LEU A 381 -5.10 21.76 -15.55
N THR A 382 -4.68 22.30 -14.41
CA THR A 382 -5.55 22.50 -13.25
C THR A 382 -6.75 23.37 -13.59
N LYS A 383 -6.56 24.39 -14.45
CA LYS A 383 -7.61 25.32 -14.86
C LYS A 383 -8.48 24.77 -15.98
N LYS A 384 -7.88 23.97 -16.88
CA LYS A 384 -8.60 23.31 -17.97
C LYS A 384 -9.62 22.29 -17.46
N TYR A 385 -9.31 21.61 -16.36
CA TYR A 385 -10.13 20.54 -15.79
C TYR A 385 -10.76 20.90 -14.43
N ASP A 386 -10.58 22.13 -13.96
CA ASP A 386 -11.06 22.57 -12.64
C ASP A 386 -10.72 21.58 -11.53
N ILE A 387 -9.42 21.25 -11.44
CA ILE A 387 -8.87 20.30 -10.49
C ILE A 387 -7.86 21.00 -9.58
N GLY A 388 -8.07 20.87 -8.27
CA GLY A 388 -7.14 21.38 -7.26
C GLY A 388 -5.84 20.58 -7.23
N LEU A 389 -4.69 21.21 -6.98
CA LEU A 389 -3.40 20.53 -7.02
C LEU A 389 -2.71 20.53 -5.64
N ILE A 390 -2.54 19.35 -5.06
CA ILE A 390 -1.70 19.13 -3.89
C ILE A 390 -0.30 18.69 -4.33
N ASN A 391 0.71 19.35 -3.78
CA ASN A 391 2.10 19.02 -4.04
C ASN A 391 2.88 18.87 -2.72
N SER A 392 3.47 17.69 -2.49
CA SER A 392 4.29 17.40 -1.31
C SER A 392 5.48 16.48 -1.65
N LYS A 393 6.45 16.41 -0.73
CA LYS A 393 7.48 15.38 -0.71
C LYS A 393 6.99 14.22 0.16
N GLY A 394 6.38 13.22 -0.47
CA GLY A 394 5.70 12.13 0.22
C GLY A 394 4.34 12.53 0.78
N TRP A 395 3.47 11.53 0.95
CA TRP A 395 2.22 11.67 1.67
C TRP A 395 2.45 11.32 3.15
N ASN A 396 2.57 12.32 4.01
CA ASN A 396 2.66 12.11 5.46
C ASN A 396 2.28 13.38 6.22
N THR A 397 1.08 13.89 5.97
CA THR A 397 0.55 15.02 6.74
C THR A 397 -0.91 14.81 7.08
N THR A 398 -1.21 14.79 8.37
CA THR A 398 -2.57 15.00 8.91
C THR A 398 -3.23 16.25 8.31
N ALA A 399 -2.45 17.31 8.02
CA ALA A 399 -2.97 18.51 7.38
C ALA A 399 -3.47 18.26 5.95
N GLY A 400 -2.81 17.38 5.18
CA GLY A 400 -3.26 16.98 3.85
C GLY A 400 -4.57 16.18 3.90
N GLN A 401 -4.65 15.19 4.79
CA GLN A 401 -5.90 14.43 5.03
C GLN A 401 -7.05 15.35 5.44
N LYS A 402 -6.83 16.24 6.41
CA LYS A 402 -7.86 17.22 6.83
C LYS A 402 -8.26 18.20 5.74
N LEU A 403 -7.35 18.55 4.83
CA LEU A 403 -7.70 19.38 3.67
C LEU A 403 -8.64 18.62 2.74
N VAL A 404 -8.31 17.38 2.40
CA VAL A 404 -9.12 16.51 1.55
C VAL A 404 -10.48 16.25 2.19
N GLU A 405 -10.51 15.91 3.47
CA GLU A 405 -11.73 15.74 4.27
C GLU A 405 -12.63 16.97 4.20
N LYS A 406 -12.08 18.18 4.38
CA LYS A 406 -12.84 19.43 4.27
C LYS A 406 -13.41 19.65 2.87
N ILE A 407 -12.63 19.35 1.83
CA ILE A 407 -13.08 19.48 0.45
C ILE A 407 -14.19 18.47 0.17
N GLN A 408 -14.03 17.21 0.56
CA GLN A 408 -15.03 16.15 0.37
C GLN A 408 -16.29 16.38 1.21
N THR A 409 -16.18 17.04 2.36
CA THR A 409 -17.34 17.45 3.16
C THR A 409 -18.14 18.54 2.45
N ALA A 410 -17.48 19.48 1.77
CA ALA A 410 -18.14 20.54 1.00
C ALA A 410 -18.65 20.04 -0.36
N ASN A 411 -17.91 19.15 -1.00
CA ASN A 411 -18.23 18.51 -2.28
C ASN A 411 -18.05 16.98 -2.15
N PRO A 412 -19.12 16.24 -1.79
CA PRO A 412 -19.07 14.78 -1.61
C PRO A 412 -18.68 13.98 -2.85
N ASP A 413 -18.77 14.58 -4.04
CA ASP A 413 -18.40 13.94 -5.30
C ASP A 413 -16.90 14.11 -5.63
N ALA A 414 -16.16 14.92 -4.85
CA ALA A 414 -14.75 15.19 -5.09
C ALA A 414 -13.86 13.98 -4.78
N THR A 415 -13.07 13.54 -5.75
CA THR A 415 -12.10 12.44 -5.58
C THR A 415 -10.67 12.98 -5.52
N LEU A 416 -9.86 12.42 -4.61
CA LEU A 416 -8.42 12.66 -4.58
C LEU A 416 -7.69 11.65 -5.48
N TYR A 417 -7.20 12.12 -6.61
CA TYR A 417 -6.35 11.37 -7.51
C TYR A 417 -4.88 11.47 -7.09
N VAL A 418 -4.20 10.34 -6.94
CA VAL A 418 -2.80 10.24 -6.51
C VAL A 418 -1.92 9.85 -7.70
N LEU A 419 -1.03 10.78 -8.08
CA LEU A 419 0.06 10.54 -9.02
C LEU A 419 1.38 10.40 -8.25
N SER A 420 1.89 9.18 -8.18
CA SER A 420 3.16 8.82 -7.53
C SER A 420 4.04 7.96 -8.45
N ASP A 421 5.32 7.81 -8.06
CA ASP A 421 6.22 6.87 -8.73
C ASP A 421 5.65 5.43 -8.63
N LEU A 422 6.00 4.56 -9.58
CA LEU A 422 5.70 3.12 -9.50
C LEU A 422 6.81 2.45 -8.68
N ASP A 423 6.66 2.49 -7.37
CA ASP A 423 7.45 1.75 -6.39
C ASP A 423 6.58 1.31 -5.20
N ILE A 424 7.14 0.48 -4.30
CA ILE A 424 6.41 -0.09 -3.16
C ILE A 424 5.83 1.00 -2.24
N ALA A 425 6.47 2.16 -2.11
CA ALA A 425 5.94 3.25 -1.29
C ALA A 425 4.81 3.99 -2.03
N GLY A 426 5.01 4.27 -3.32
CA GLY A 426 4.10 5.01 -4.19
C GLY A 426 2.78 4.29 -4.43
N VAL A 427 2.77 2.96 -4.56
CA VAL A 427 1.52 2.17 -4.70
C VAL A 427 0.67 2.21 -3.43
N GLY A 428 1.29 2.29 -2.26
CA GLY A 428 0.58 2.37 -0.99
C GLY A 428 0.04 3.75 -0.64
N ILE A 429 0.37 4.82 -1.39
CA ILE A 429 -0.02 6.18 -0.98
C ILE A 429 -1.53 6.35 -0.96
N ALA A 430 -2.23 6.02 -2.03
CA ALA A 430 -3.69 6.21 -2.12
C ALA A 430 -4.41 5.47 -1.00
N ASP A 431 -4.08 4.19 -0.78
CA ASP A 431 -4.63 3.38 0.31
C ASP A 431 -4.33 3.94 1.70
N ASN A 432 -3.11 4.42 1.94
CA ASN A 432 -2.79 5.11 3.20
C ASN A 432 -3.56 6.42 3.38
N VAL A 433 -3.99 7.07 2.29
CA VAL A 433 -4.81 8.30 2.36
C VAL A 433 -6.28 7.96 2.62
N SER A 434 -6.80 6.91 2.00
CA SER A 434 -8.21 6.53 2.06
C SER A 434 -8.70 6.29 3.49
N SER A 435 -7.81 5.83 4.38
CA SER A 435 -8.09 5.62 5.79
C SER A 435 -7.67 6.84 6.63
N PRO A 436 -8.57 7.79 6.90
CA PRO A 436 -8.24 8.95 7.73
C PRO A 436 -8.06 8.56 9.21
N ASP A 437 -7.50 9.47 10.00
CA ASP A 437 -7.31 9.24 11.44
C ASP A 437 -8.65 9.20 12.21
N GLU A 438 -8.65 8.68 13.44
CA GLU A 438 -9.88 8.55 14.26
C GLU A 438 -10.56 9.89 14.61
N LEU A 439 -9.91 11.02 14.34
CA LEU A 439 -10.48 12.36 14.55
C LEU A 439 -11.14 12.93 13.29
N SER A 440 -11.15 12.19 12.19
CA SER A 440 -11.89 12.52 10.97
C SER A 440 -13.38 12.35 11.17
N ASP A 441 -14.16 13.26 10.60
CA ASP A 441 -15.62 13.16 10.52
C ASP A 441 -16.06 12.16 9.43
N LEU A 442 -15.14 11.75 8.55
CA LEU A 442 -15.36 10.75 7.49
C LEU A 442 -14.73 9.41 7.87
N ASP A 443 -15.48 8.32 7.65
CA ASP A 443 -15.00 6.94 7.85
C ASP A 443 -13.94 6.53 6.81
N GLU A 444 -14.03 7.08 5.60
CA GLU A 444 -13.14 6.81 4.47
C GLU A 444 -13.08 8.05 3.55
N LEU A 445 -11.90 8.36 3.02
CA LEU A 445 -11.72 9.40 2.01
C LEU A 445 -11.79 8.79 0.61
N ALA A 446 -12.49 9.45 -0.32
CA ALA A 446 -12.54 9.03 -1.72
C ALA A 446 -11.18 9.31 -2.38
N THR A 447 -10.39 8.26 -2.59
CA THR A 447 -9.04 8.38 -3.13
C THR A 447 -8.79 7.31 -4.19
N GLU A 448 -8.03 7.66 -5.23
CA GLU A 448 -7.70 6.74 -6.31
C GLU A 448 -6.28 7.00 -6.83
N LYS A 449 -5.52 5.94 -7.13
CA LYS A 449 -4.22 6.09 -7.80
C LYS A 449 -4.46 6.24 -9.31
N ILE A 450 -4.20 7.43 -9.84
CA ILE A 450 -4.33 7.73 -11.27
C ILE A 450 -3.09 7.29 -12.09
N GLY A 451 -1.98 7.02 -11.40
CA GLY A 451 -0.74 6.53 -12.00
C GLY A 451 0.49 6.76 -11.13
N VAL A 452 1.69 6.40 -11.57
CA VAL A 452 2.01 5.54 -12.73
C VAL A 452 1.70 4.09 -12.37
N THR A 453 1.06 3.33 -13.27
CA THR A 453 0.73 1.90 -13.13
C THR A 453 1.58 1.02 -14.07
N CYS A 454 1.52 -0.31 -13.91
CA CYS A 454 2.20 -1.24 -14.83
C CYS A 454 1.67 -1.12 -16.27
N ASP A 455 0.36 -0.93 -16.44
CA ASP A 455 -0.25 -0.68 -17.75
C ASP A 455 0.36 0.57 -18.41
N ASP A 456 0.56 1.65 -17.65
CA ASP A 456 1.17 2.89 -18.16
C ASP A 456 2.62 2.66 -18.59
N VAL A 457 3.38 1.84 -17.86
CA VAL A 457 4.75 1.47 -18.22
C VAL A 457 4.79 0.76 -19.57
N HIS A 458 3.84 -0.14 -19.81
CA HIS A 458 3.74 -0.89 -21.06
C HIS A 458 3.25 -0.03 -22.23
N GLU A 459 2.26 0.83 -22.00
CA GLU A 459 1.67 1.70 -23.02
C GLU A 459 2.65 2.80 -23.48
N TYR A 460 3.29 3.48 -22.53
CA TYR A 460 4.18 4.62 -22.79
C TYR A 460 5.65 4.21 -22.94
N GLY A 461 5.98 2.93 -22.73
CA GLY A 461 7.34 2.40 -22.88
C GLY A 461 8.32 3.03 -21.89
N LEU A 462 7.89 3.24 -20.65
CA LEU A 462 8.67 3.96 -19.64
C LEU A 462 9.90 3.16 -19.20
N PRO A 463 11.08 3.80 -19.05
CA PRO A 463 12.28 3.12 -18.60
C PRO A 463 12.17 2.68 -17.13
N ALA A 464 12.39 1.39 -16.89
CA ALA A 464 12.54 0.81 -15.55
C ALA A 464 13.96 0.98 -15.00
N GLU A 465 14.06 1.26 -13.70
CA GLU A 465 15.30 1.22 -12.92
C GLU A 465 15.21 0.19 -11.79
N LYS A 466 16.33 -0.01 -11.07
CA LYS A 466 16.37 -0.92 -9.91
C LYS A 466 16.01 -0.20 -8.62
N GLY A 467 15.06 -0.75 -7.88
CA GLY A 467 14.56 -0.18 -6.61
C GLY A 467 15.49 -0.39 -5.41
N GLU A 468 16.38 -1.38 -5.48
CA GLU A 468 17.23 -1.83 -4.37
C GLU A 468 16.40 -2.15 -3.10
N TYR A 469 15.28 -2.85 -3.27
CA TYR A 469 14.37 -3.16 -2.17
C TYR A 469 15.03 -4.08 -1.13
N LYS A 470 14.77 -3.78 0.15
CA LYS A 470 15.21 -4.60 1.29
C LYS A 470 14.14 -5.64 1.61
N ASP A 471 14.53 -6.73 2.28
CA ASP A 471 13.61 -7.79 2.73
C ASP A 471 12.35 -7.24 3.43
N LYS A 472 12.51 -6.23 4.29
CA LYS A 472 11.38 -5.58 4.97
C LYS A 472 10.39 -4.94 4.00
N THR A 473 10.89 -4.29 2.94
CA THR A 473 10.07 -3.61 1.93
C THR A 473 9.36 -4.63 1.05
N LEU A 474 10.01 -5.75 0.73
CA LEU A 474 9.39 -6.87 0.01
C LEU A 474 8.27 -7.52 0.85
N SER A 475 8.47 -7.70 2.16
CA SER A 475 7.38 -8.17 3.03
C SER A 475 6.20 -7.20 3.11
N GLN A 476 6.43 -5.89 2.95
CA GLN A 476 5.33 -4.91 2.85
C GLN A 476 4.56 -5.09 1.54
N LEU A 477 5.27 -5.30 0.44
CA LEU A 477 4.66 -5.59 -0.87
C LEU A 477 3.83 -6.89 -0.83
N GLU A 478 4.35 -7.95 -0.21
CA GLU A 478 3.60 -9.19 0.03
C GLU A 478 2.31 -8.94 0.81
N THR A 479 2.38 -8.12 1.88
CA THR A 479 1.19 -7.78 2.67
C THR A 479 0.17 -7.01 1.83
N MET A 480 0.61 -6.01 1.05
CA MET A 480 -0.26 -5.24 0.18
C MET A 480 -0.94 -6.08 -0.91
N HIS A 481 -0.25 -7.10 -1.42
CA HIS A 481 -0.81 -8.07 -2.36
C HIS A 481 -1.85 -8.98 -1.69
N ASP A 482 -1.52 -9.53 -0.52
CA ASP A 482 -2.45 -10.37 0.27
C ASP A 482 -3.73 -9.60 0.66
N ASP A 483 -3.61 -8.30 0.96
CA ASP A 483 -4.73 -7.41 1.29
C ASP A 483 -5.50 -6.92 0.05
N GLY A 484 -5.03 -7.21 -1.16
CA GLY A 484 -5.68 -6.86 -2.43
C GLY A 484 -5.50 -5.40 -2.85
N ILE A 485 -4.57 -4.67 -2.23
CA ILE A 485 -4.19 -3.29 -2.57
C ILE A 485 -3.38 -3.27 -3.87
N VAL A 486 -2.57 -4.31 -4.10
CA VAL A 486 -1.69 -4.45 -5.26
C VAL A 486 -2.11 -5.68 -6.07
N ASP A 487 -2.29 -5.53 -7.38
CA ASP A 487 -2.60 -6.63 -8.29
C ASP A 487 -1.40 -7.56 -8.56
N ASP A 488 -1.67 -8.73 -9.15
CA ASP A 488 -0.65 -9.75 -9.44
C ASP A 488 0.49 -9.21 -10.33
N GLU A 489 0.17 -8.39 -11.34
CA GLU A 489 1.14 -7.87 -12.28
C GLU A 489 2.10 -6.87 -11.61
N THR A 490 1.54 -5.96 -10.82
CA THR A 490 2.30 -4.98 -10.04
C THR A 490 3.13 -5.64 -8.95
N TYR A 491 2.60 -6.68 -8.30
CA TYR A 491 3.34 -7.49 -7.33
C TYR A 491 4.56 -8.16 -7.97
N GLU A 492 4.38 -8.84 -9.11
CA GLU A 492 5.49 -9.47 -9.85
C GLU A 492 6.50 -8.42 -10.33
N TYR A 493 6.02 -7.32 -10.90
CA TYR A 493 6.86 -6.25 -11.44
C TYR A 493 7.77 -5.63 -10.38
N LEU A 494 7.20 -5.23 -9.24
CA LEU A 494 7.96 -4.65 -8.13
C LEU A 494 8.82 -5.72 -7.42
N GLY A 495 8.35 -6.97 -7.35
CA GLY A 495 9.08 -8.11 -6.79
C GLY A 495 10.37 -8.46 -7.55
N GLU A 496 10.42 -8.18 -8.85
CA GLU A 496 11.64 -8.27 -9.68
C GLU A 496 12.63 -7.09 -9.47
N ASP A 497 12.40 -6.26 -8.45
CA ASP A 497 13.17 -5.06 -8.13
C ASP A 497 13.09 -3.99 -9.24
N ASN A 498 11.98 -3.94 -9.98
CA ASN A 498 11.75 -2.88 -10.97
C ASN A 498 11.04 -1.69 -10.31
N ARG A 499 11.34 -0.49 -10.81
CA ARG A 499 10.77 0.79 -10.36
C ARG A 499 10.68 1.74 -11.54
N VAL A 500 9.63 2.57 -11.57
CA VAL A 500 9.50 3.64 -12.57
C VAL A 500 9.19 4.97 -11.89
N GLU A 501 10.04 5.95 -12.13
CA GLU A 501 9.85 7.33 -11.65
C GLU A 501 8.89 8.09 -12.55
N ILE A 502 8.03 8.98 -12.01
CA ILE A 502 7.19 9.90 -12.82
C ILE A 502 8.05 10.76 -13.75
N ASN A 503 9.31 11.04 -13.35
CA ASN A 503 10.27 11.77 -14.18
C ASN A 503 10.68 11.01 -15.46
N ALA A 504 10.25 9.76 -15.63
CA ALA A 504 10.40 9.03 -16.87
C ALA A 504 9.64 9.69 -18.04
N PHE A 505 8.53 10.38 -17.76
CA PHE A 505 7.82 11.18 -18.74
C PHE A 505 8.57 12.50 -19.03
N SER A 506 8.66 12.87 -20.31
CA SER A 506 8.95 14.27 -20.63
C SER A 506 7.76 15.18 -20.26
N PRO A 507 7.96 16.50 -20.10
CA PRO A 507 6.86 17.41 -19.77
C PRO A 507 5.66 17.31 -20.72
N VAL A 508 5.90 17.17 -22.02
CA VAL A 508 4.83 17.08 -23.03
C VAL A 508 4.11 15.74 -22.94
N GLU A 509 4.84 14.63 -22.79
CA GLU A 509 4.24 13.30 -22.61
C GLU A 509 3.42 13.24 -21.32
N LEU A 510 3.90 13.84 -20.22
CA LEU A 510 3.16 13.91 -18.96
C LEU A 510 1.84 14.69 -19.10
N LYS A 511 1.85 15.76 -19.91
CA LYS A 511 0.63 16.53 -20.21
C LYS A 511 -0.39 15.65 -20.93
N GLU A 512 0.02 15.00 -22.02
CA GLU A 512 -0.85 14.14 -22.83
C GLU A 512 -1.37 12.97 -22.00
N TYR A 513 -0.48 12.33 -21.23
CA TYR A 513 -0.81 11.27 -20.29
C TYR A 513 -1.89 11.68 -19.28
N LEU A 514 -1.72 12.83 -18.62
CA LEU A 514 -2.70 13.33 -17.65
C LEU A 514 -4.02 13.72 -18.31
N GLU A 515 -4.01 14.31 -19.51
CA GLU A 515 -5.24 14.62 -20.25
C GLU A 515 -6.04 13.33 -20.55
N THR A 516 -5.35 12.26 -20.99
CA THR A 516 -5.99 10.95 -21.20
C THR A 516 -6.54 10.37 -19.91
N LYS A 517 -5.75 10.37 -18.81
CA LYS A 517 -6.24 9.87 -17.53
C LYS A 517 -7.43 10.69 -17.01
N PHE A 518 -7.40 12.01 -17.11
CA PHE A 518 -8.54 12.82 -16.70
C PHE A 518 -9.81 12.46 -17.48
N GLU A 519 -9.69 12.23 -18.79
CA GLU A 519 -10.82 11.76 -19.60
C GLU A 519 -11.29 10.35 -19.19
N ASP A 520 -10.38 9.42 -18.90
CA ASP A 520 -10.71 8.05 -18.49
C ASP A 520 -11.43 7.99 -17.12
N HIS A 521 -11.14 8.96 -16.23
CA HIS A 521 -11.75 9.08 -14.90
C HIS A 521 -12.93 10.09 -14.87
N ASP A 522 -13.47 10.50 -16.02
CA ASP A 522 -14.57 11.47 -16.14
C ASP A 522 -14.29 12.84 -15.48
N ILE A 523 -13.02 13.19 -15.25
CA ILE A 523 -12.59 14.48 -14.73
C ILE A 523 -12.76 15.50 -15.85
N THR A 524 -13.70 16.43 -15.67
CA THR A 524 -14.09 17.38 -16.70
C THR A 524 -14.18 18.79 -16.15
N LYS A 525 -14.06 19.77 -17.07
CA LYS A 525 -14.30 21.19 -16.80
C LYS A 525 -15.67 21.37 -16.14
N GLN A 526 -15.73 22.19 -15.09
CA GLN A 526 -16.97 22.54 -14.43
C GLN A 526 -17.65 23.66 -15.22
N TYR A 527 -18.93 23.45 -15.51
CA TYR A 527 -19.75 24.39 -16.25
C TYR A 527 -20.85 24.95 -15.36
N PRO A 528 -21.13 26.27 -15.43
CA PRO A 528 -22.15 26.87 -14.59
C PRO A 528 -23.54 26.36 -14.97
N SER A 529 -24.41 26.29 -13.96
CA SER A 529 -25.84 26.11 -14.17
C SER A 529 -26.51 27.47 -14.43
N PRO A 530 -27.66 27.52 -15.14
CA PRO A 530 -28.37 28.78 -15.37
C PRO A 530 -28.76 29.53 -14.10
N SER A 531 -28.84 28.86 -12.95
CA SER A 531 -29.20 29.50 -11.67
C SER A 531 -28.08 30.33 -11.02
N VAL A 532 -26.83 30.17 -11.45
CA VAL A 532 -25.68 30.91 -10.90
C VAL A 532 -25.16 31.99 -11.84
N ILE A 533 -25.76 32.12 -13.02
CA ILE A 533 -25.43 33.15 -14.01
C ILE A 533 -26.09 34.47 -13.61
N ASN A 534 -25.27 35.52 -13.54
CA ASN A 534 -25.75 36.90 -13.43
C ASN A 534 -26.30 37.37 -14.77
N GLU A 535 -27.44 38.05 -14.75
CA GLU A 535 -28.03 38.68 -15.93
C GLU A 535 -27.54 40.13 -16.07
N PRO A 536 -27.39 40.64 -17.30
CA PRO A 536 -27.09 42.06 -17.51
C PRO A 536 -28.25 42.95 -17.06
N ASP A 537 -27.93 44.09 -16.45
CA ASP A 537 -28.92 45.11 -16.10
C ASP A 537 -29.26 45.96 -17.34
N LEU A 538 -30.21 45.46 -18.13
CA LEU A 538 -30.59 46.09 -19.39
C LEU A 538 -31.64 47.20 -19.18
N PRO A 539 -31.50 48.36 -19.83
CA PRO A 539 -32.47 49.43 -19.75
C PRO A 539 -33.81 49.03 -20.39
N ASP A 540 -34.92 49.28 -19.68
CA ASP A 540 -36.26 49.01 -20.21
C ASP A 540 -36.55 49.90 -21.43
N SER A 541 -36.98 49.30 -22.53
CA SER A 541 -37.20 50.00 -23.81
C SER A 541 -38.31 51.06 -23.72
N THR A 542 -39.32 50.84 -22.87
CA THR A 542 -40.41 51.80 -22.63
C THR A 542 -39.92 52.97 -21.80
N GLU A 543 -39.14 52.72 -20.74
CA GLU A 543 -38.51 53.74 -19.92
C GLU A 543 -37.50 54.58 -20.72
N THR A 544 -36.73 53.93 -21.61
CA THR A 544 -35.77 54.57 -22.51
C THR A 544 -36.48 55.52 -23.48
N ARG A 545 -37.59 55.07 -24.08
CA ARG A 545 -38.42 55.92 -24.96
C ARG A 545 -39.02 57.12 -24.23
N SER A 546 -39.58 56.88 -23.04
CA SER A 546 -40.14 57.97 -22.22
C SER A 546 -39.07 58.99 -21.86
N THR A 547 -37.89 58.52 -21.47
CA THR A 547 -36.72 59.36 -21.18
C THR A 547 -36.30 60.18 -22.40
N ALA A 548 -36.29 59.61 -23.60
CA ALA A 548 -35.96 60.32 -24.82
C ALA A 548 -36.95 61.47 -25.12
N ILE A 549 -38.25 61.18 -25.00
CA ILE A 549 -39.31 62.19 -25.19
C ILE A 549 -39.22 63.28 -24.11
N GLU A 550 -38.98 62.91 -22.86
CA GLU A 550 -38.72 63.87 -21.78
C GLU A 550 -37.50 64.76 -22.05
N GLN A 551 -36.43 64.22 -22.62
CA GLN A 551 -35.23 64.98 -22.97
C GLN A 551 -35.52 65.94 -24.14
N ALA A 552 -36.26 65.49 -25.15
CA ALA A 552 -36.61 66.30 -26.31
C ALA A 552 -37.53 67.48 -25.96
N LEU A 553 -38.54 67.25 -25.11
CA LEU A 553 -39.50 68.27 -24.65
C LEU A 553 -38.97 69.10 -23.48
N GLY A 554 -38.15 68.49 -22.63
CA GLY A 554 -37.67 69.01 -21.36
C GLY A 554 -38.64 68.73 -20.20
N ARG A 555 -38.13 68.20 -19.08
CA ARG A 555 -38.91 67.85 -17.88
C ARG A 555 -39.87 68.94 -17.37
N TRP A 556 -39.46 70.22 -17.45
CA TRP A 556 -40.33 71.32 -17.04
C TRP A 556 -41.55 71.45 -17.95
N VAL A 557 -41.37 71.30 -19.26
CA VAL A 557 -42.45 71.41 -20.25
C VAL A 557 -43.41 70.24 -20.10
N MET A 558 -42.88 69.02 -19.99
CA MET A 558 -43.68 67.80 -19.75
C MET A 558 -44.59 67.95 -18.52
N ALA A 559 -44.09 68.55 -17.43
CA ALA A 559 -44.88 68.78 -16.22
C ALA A 559 -45.97 69.87 -16.36
N GLN A 560 -45.99 70.64 -17.45
CA GLN A 560 -47.00 71.69 -17.70
C GLN A 560 -48.04 71.30 -18.75
N ILE A 561 -47.80 70.25 -19.55
CA ILE A 561 -48.73 69.82 -20.60
C ILE A 561 -49.70 68.75 -20.07
N PRO A 562 -50.96 68.73 -20.55
CA PRO A 562 -51.93 67.69 -20.17
C PRO A 562 -51.51 66.27 -20.58
N ASP A 563 -51.87 65.27 -19.76
CA ASP A 563 -51.53 63.85 -20.00
C ASP A 563 -51.99 63.36 -21.39
N ASP A 564 -53.13 63.84 -21.91
CA ASP A 564 -53.64 63.45 -23.24
C ASP A 564 -52.80 64.03 -24.40
N MET A 565 -52.06 65.12 -24.17
CA MET A 565 -51.10 65.61 -25.15
C MET A 565 -49.80 64.81 -25.12
N VAL A 566 -49.37 64.35 -23.95
CA VAL A 566 -48.20 63.48 -23.79
C VAL A 566 -48.44 62.16 -24.54
N GLU A 567 -49.57 61.51 -24.28
CA GLU A 567 -49.95 60.23 -24.90
C GLU A 567 -50.03 60.36 -26.44
N ARG A 568 -50.53 61.50 -26.95
CA ARG A 568 -50.55 61.78 -28.39
C ARG A 568 -49.17 61.96 -29.00
N ILE A 569 -48.21 62.55 -28.29
CA ILE A 569 -46.83 62.70 -28.77
C ILE A 569 -46.17 61.32 -28.78
N GLU A 570 -46.31 60.55 -27.70
CA GLU A 570 -45.81 59.18 -27.61
C GLU A 570 -46.34 58.31 -28.76
N ASP A 571 -47.65 58.36 -29.04
CA ASP A 571 -48.27 57.59 -30.13
C ASP A 571 -47.84 58.03 -31.55
N SER A 572 -47.35 59.26 -31.72
CA SER A 572 -47.02 59.83 -33.04
C SER A 572 -45.54 59.76 -33.40
N VAL A 573 -44.66 59.64 -32.40
CA VAL A 573 -43.23 59.40 -32.61
C VAL A 573 -43.04 57.97 -33.09
N THR A 574 -42.57 57.82 -34.33
CA THR A 574 -42.25 56.53 -34.92
C THR A 574 -40.78 56.23 -34.70
N VAL A 575 -40.49 55.05 -34.17
CA VAL A 575 -39.11 54.57 -33.98
C VAL A 575 -38.84 53.51 -35.02
N ASP A 576 -37.60 53.45 -35.52
CA ASP A 576 -37.20 52.40 -36.45
C ASP A 576 -37.32 51.04 -35.74
N ASP A 577 -38.05 50.10 -36.36
CA ASP A 577 -38.20 48.74 -35.86
C ASP A 577 -36.82 48.06 -35.70
N ALA A 578 -35.81 48.46 -36.50
CA ALA A 578 -34.44 47.95 -36.38
C ALA A 578 -33.72 48.43 -35.10
N LEU A 579 -33.99 49.67 -34.64
CA LEU A 579 -33.43 50.21 -33.40
C LEU A 579 -34.11 49.60 -32.17
N THR A 580 -35.43 49.35 -32.27
CA THR A 580 -36.17 48.65 -31.21
C THR A 580 -35.70 47.19 -31.11
N GLY A 581 -35.49 46.53 -32.24
CA GLY A 581 -34.93 45.17 -32.30
C GLY A 581 -33.52 45.05 -31.72
N GLN A 582 -32.68 46.09 -31.77
CA GLN A 582 -31.34 46.06 -31.19
C GLN A 582 -31.35 45.92 -29.66
N LEU A 583 -32.27 46.61 -28.97
CA LEU A 583 -32.41 46.48 -27.51
C LEU A 583 -33.06 45.14 -27.12
N GLU A 584 -34.06 44.69 -27.89
CA GLU A 584 -34.71 43.39 -27.68
C GLU A 584 -33.77 42.20 -27.95
N ASP A 585 -32.87 42.31 -28.95
CA ASP A 585 -31.88 41.27 -29.27
C ASP A 585 -30.79 41.13 -28.19
N LEU A 586 -30.63 42.14 -27.32
CA LEU A 586 -29.71 42.12 -26.18
C LEU A 586 -30.34 41.47 -24.94
N GLU A 587 -31.67 41.42 -24.85
CA GLU A 587 -32.38 40.66 -23.81
C GLU A 587 -32.02 39.18 -23.96
N THR A 588 -31.19 38.69 -23.04
CA THR A 588 -30.73 37.31 -23.03
C THR A 588 -31.16 36.66 -21.74
N ASP A 589 -31.89 35.55 -21.85
CA ASP A 589 -32.26 34.78 -20.68
C ASP A 589 -31.02 34.02 -20.13
N PRO A 590 -31.01 33.66 -18.83
CA PRO A 590 -29.87 32.97 -18.20
C PRO A 590 -29.44 31.69 -18.93
N LYS A 591 -30.37 30.99 -19.59
CA LYS A 591 -30.05 29.76 -20.33
C LYS A 591 -29.24 30.07 -21.59
N SER A 592 -29.59 31.14 -22.30
CA SER A 592 -28.84 31.58 -23.48
C SER A 592 -27.42 32.03 -23.10
N LEU A 593 -27.26 32.80 -22.01
CA LEU A 593 -25.94 33.19 -21.51
C LEU A 593 -25.13 31.97 -21.07
N THR A 594 -25.78 31.00 -20.42
CA THR A 594 -25.14 29.74 -20.04
C THR A 594 -24.61 28.99 -21.27
N GLU A 595 -25.43 28.87 -22.32
CA GLU A 595 -25.02 28.21 -23.58
C GLU A 595 -23.84 28.94 -24.25
N GLU A 596 -23.84 30.27 -24.27
CA GLU A 596 -22.73 31.09 -24.80
C GLU A 596 -21.44 30.88 -23.98
N ILE A 597 -21.53 30.86 -22.65
CA ILE A 597 -20.41 30.58 -21.76
C ILE A 597 -19.88 29.16 -21.98
N HIS A 598 -20.75 28.17 -22.17
CA HIS A 598 -20.34 26.79 -22.42
C HIS A 598 -19.57 26.66 -23.74
N GLU A 599 -20.04 27.31 -24.81
CA GLU A 599 -19.35 27.33 -26.10
C GLU A 599 -17.98 28.00 -26.01
N GLU A 600 -17.90 29.17 -25.38
CA GLU A 600 -16.62 29.86 -25.23
C GLU A 600 -15.63 29.11 -24.31
N LEU A 601 -16.12 28.45 -23.25
CA LEU A 601 -15.28 27.62 -22.37
C LEU A 601 -14.77 26.36 -23.08
N ALA A 602 -15.53 25.80 -24.01
CA ALA A 602 -15.07 24.67 -24.82
C ALA A 602 -13.86 25.07 -25.70
N ASP A 603 -13.84 26.31 -26.20
CA ASP A 603 -12.74 26.86 -26.99
C ASP A 603 -11.57 27.39 -26.13
N ASN A 604 -11.84 27.83 -24.89
CA ASN A 604 -10.83 28.32 -23.95
C ASN A 604 -10.99 27.75 -22.53
N PRO A 605 -10.76 26.43 -22.33
CA PRO A 605 -11.01 25.75 -21.05
C PRO A 605 -10.28 26.32 -19.82
N PRO A 606 -9.05 26.88 -19.92
CA PRO A 606 -8.37 27.44 -18.76
C PRO A 606 -9.05 28.65 -18.11
N ARG A 607 -10.06 29.27 -18.75
CA ARG A 607 -10.78 30.39 -18.13
C ARG A 607 -11.74 29.91 -17.05
N HIS A 608 -11.99 30.76 -16.07
CA HIS A 608 -13.07 30.54 -15.11
C HIS A 608 -14.40 31.04 -15.69
N TRP A 609 -15.49 30.31 -15.43
CA TRP A 609 -16.80 30.66 -15.96
C TRP A 609 -17.33 31.98 -15.40
N SER A 610 -16.99 32.32 -14.15
CA SER A 610 -17.46 33.57 -13.52
C SER A 610 -16.86 34.80 -14.20
N ASP A 611 -15.58 34.75 -14.53
CA ASP A 611 -14.87 35.86 -15.21
C ASP A 611 -15.47 36.08 -16.60
N MET A 612 -15.85 34.99 -17.28
CA MET A 612 -16.51 35.06 -18.59
C MET A 612 -17.93 35.60 -18.48
N ASN A 613 -18.66 35.19 -17.45
CA ASN A 613 -19.99 35.73 -17.20
C ASN A 613 -19.93 37.24 -16.92
N GLU A 614 -18.98 37.70 -16.10
CA GLU A 614 -18.77 39.13 -15.82
C GLU A 614 -18.43 39.90 -17.11
N GLU A 615 -17.51 39.40 -17.93
CA GLU A 615 -17.16 40.05 -19.21
C GLU A 615 -18.32 40.08 -20.21
N LEU A 616 -19.10 39.02 -20.31
CA LEU A 616 -20.28 38.98 -21.19
C LEU A 616 -21.35 39.95 -20.69
N VAL A 617 -21.63 39.96 -19.39
CA VAL A 617 -22.57 40.91 -18.77
C VAL A 617 -22.12 42.36 -19.03
N GLU A 618 -20.87 42.70 -18.72
CA GLU A 618 -20.33 44.05 -18.96
C GLU A 618 -20.40 44.44 -20.44
N LYS A 619 -20.13 43.50 -21.35
CA LYS A 619 -20.23 43.73 -22.79
C LYS A 619 -21.67 44.01 -23.20
N ARG A 620 -22.64 43.22 -22.73
CA ARG A 620 -24.07 43.38 -23.05
C ARG A 620 -24.62 44.68 -22.49
N GLU A 621 -24.28 45.03 -21.25
CA GLU A 621 -24.67 46.32 -20.64
C GLU A 621 -24.13 47.50 -21.42
N LYS A 622 -22.88 47.42 -21.87
CA LYS A 622 -22.27 48.47 -22.70
C LYS A 622 -22.91 48.58 -24.09
N GLU A 623 -23.18 47.45 -24.75
CA GLU A 623 -23.89 47.43 -26.03
C GLU A 623 -25.30 48.01 -25.87
N ALA A 624 -25.96 47.75 -24.75
CA ALA A 624 -27.29 48.29 -24.44
C ALA A 624 -27.26 49.79 -24.13
N GLU A 625 -26.22 50.29 -23.44
CA GLU A 625 -26.00 51.72 -23.22
C GLU A 625 -25.81 52.45 -24.55
N GLU A 626 -24.93 51.94 -25.43
CA GLU A 626 -24.69 52.51 -26.76
C GLU A 626 -25.97 52.50 -27.62
N ALA A 627 -26.71 51.38 -27.65
CA ALA A 627 -27.98 51.27 -28.36
C ALA A 627 -29.05 52.22 -27.79
N SER A 628 -29.08 52.41 -26.48
CA SER A 628 -30.01 53.32 -25.81
C SER A 628 -29.70 54.78 -26.13
N GLU A 629 -28.43 55.17 -26.20
CA GLU A 629 -28.04 56.52 -26.62
C GLU A 629 -28.48 56.82 -28.07
N ASP A 630 -28.21 55.90 -28.99
CA ASP A 630 -28.64 56.01 -30.40
C ASP A 630 -30.17 56.06 -30.53
N TYR A 631 -30.88 55.24 -29.74
CA TYR A 631 -32.33 55.24 -29.64
C TYR A 631 -32.86 56.59 -29.13
N ILE A 632 -32.30 57.10 -28.03
CA ILE A 632 -32.67 58.38 -27.44
C ILE A 632 -32.45 59.53 -28.42
N GLU A 633 -31.32 59.56 -29.13
CA GLU A 633 -31.03 60.58 -30.14
C GLU A 633 -32.07 60.55 -31.25
N THR A 634 -32.33 59.37 -31.82
CA THR A 634 -33.28 59.18 -32.92
C THR A 634 -34.71 59.56 -32.52
N VAL A 635 -35.18 59.09 -31.36
CA VAL A 635 -36.51 59.42 -30.83
C VAL A 635 -36.62 60.92 -30.54
N SER A 636 -35.55 61.52 -30.00
CA SER A 636 -35.52 62.96 -29.73
C SER A 636 -35.60 63.80 -31.00
N GLU A 637 -34.92 63.40 -32.08
CA GLU A 637 -35.00 64.06 -33.37
C GLU A 637 -36.39 63.93 -34.00
N SER A 638 -36.94 62.71 -34.04
CA SER A 638 -38.31 62.46 -34.54
C SER A 638 -39.37 63.26 -33.77
N THR A 639 -39.23 63.34 -32.44
CA THR A 639 -40.11 64.16 -31.59
C THR A 639 -40.03 65.64 -31.95
N LYS A 640 -38.82 66.18 -32.17
CA LYS A 640 -38.64 67.58 -32.59
C LYS A 640 -39.23 67.84 -33.96
N GLU A 641 -39.02 66.96 -34.94
CA GLU A 641 -39.61 67.07 -36.28
C GLU A 641 -41.14 67.10 -36.20
N TYR A 642 -41.75 66.18 -35.45
CA TYR A 642 -43.20 66.16 -35.25
C TYR A 642 -43.72 67.48 -34.65
N LEU A 643 -43.02 68.04 -33.66
CA LEU A 643 -43.40 69.33 -33.04
C LEU A 643 -43.28 70.50 -34.00
N ASP A 644 -42.22 70.54 -34.80
CA ASP A 644 -41.98 71.57 -35.81
C ASP A 644 -43.07 71.54 -36.91
N GLU A 645 -43.49 70.34 -37.34
CA GLU A 645 -44.54 70.16 -38.34
C GLU A 645 -45.94 70.50 -37.83
N ASN A 646 -46.22 70.24 -36.55
CA ASN A 646 -47.57 70.36 -35.99
C ASN A 646 -47.86 71.71 -35.31
N HIS A 647 -46.89 72.62 -35.18
CA HIS A 647 -47.08 74.06 -34.88
C HIS A 647 -48.15 74.42 -33.81
N THR A 648 -48.33 73.62 -32.75
CA THR A 648 -49.31 73.96 -31.71
C THR A 648 -48.80 73.65 -30.32
N VAL A 649 -48.09 74.61 -29.73
CA VAL A 649 -48.24 74.87 -28.30
C VAL A 649 -48.26 76.39 -28.09
N GLU A 650 -49.44 77.01 -28.22
CA GLU A 650 -49.66 78.33 -27.61
C GLU A 650 -49.84 78.10 -26.11
N PHE A 651 -48.79 78.37 -25.33
CA PHE A 651 -48.88 78.42 -23.86
C PHE A 651 -49.64 79.68 -23.45
N GLU A 652 -50.78 79.54 -22.77
CA GLU A 652 -51.49 80.65 -22.08
C GLU A 652 -50.79 81.09 -20.79
#